data_AF-A0A3B6DDV5-F1
#
_entry.id   AF-A0A3B6DDV5-F1
#
_cell.length_a   1.000
_cell.length_b   1.000
_cell.length_c   1.000
_cell.angle_alpha   90.00
_cell.angle_beta   90.00
_cell.angle_gamma   90.00
#
_symmetry.space_group_name_H-M   'P 1'
#
loop_
_entity.id
_entity.type
_entity.pdbx_description
1 polymer ?
#
loop_
_entity_poly.entity_id
_entity_poly.type
_entity_poly.pdbx_seq_one_letter_code
_entity_poly.pdbx_strand_id
1 'polypeptide(L)'
;MQKHQEMITRADLANLLKCTFLKPERFVALKYKHSRVVRRAPGERSYHIFYQLCSGASPLHRKKLLLRDANYYNYLKQSSCLRIDGVDDAKRFSSLLGALDIVQISGENQMELFSMLAVVLWLGNISFSVIDNENHVEVDSNEGLANAAKLLGCSVPQLVIALSTRKIQAGKENIVQRLTLTQAIDARDALAKSIYAHLFDWIVEQINHSLGTGRQRTRRSISILDIYGFESFNKNGFEQFCINYANERLQQHFNRHLFKLEQEEYLDDGIDWVSVEFVDNTDCLSLFEKKPLGLLSLLDEESTFPKATDLSFANKLKQHLSGNPGFKGEQDGAFKICHYAGEVSYDTTGFLEKNRDPLHTESIQLLSSCKSDLPKDFASVMIAYSQNKSSLSCHLLVDSQKQSVVNKFKAQLFKLMQQLENTSPHFIRCIQPNNKQRPRQFEHDLVLHQLKCCGVFEVVRISRAGYPTRMTHQQFAERYGFLLSHSVASQNPLSISVAVLQQFSIPPEMYQVGYTKLFLRTGQVAALENAKNRMLHGALRIQRNFRGLHTRREYYTLKKGATALQSFVRGEKARFRFDYLFKRWRAAVLIQKYTRRRLAATMFTDQLKNIVVLQSVMRGCLARKKFKCLQEEKESKVINSKVRRDVRNNISQVRLCHEMNGEYPRQPVVTELEGRVSKAEALLRDKEEENAMLKQQLEQYENKWSEYETKMKVMEEAWKKQLSSLQLSLVAAKKSLAADDMVTRAARTDTTPTHAQYDSEDTMSTGTHTPEGTELKYQNHNPEPRLATGNSDRRIDAVNHLAKEFEDRRQVFDDDAGFLVAVKSGQIGSNMNPDDELRKLKDRFATWKKDYKSRLKETKVNLQKVGSHDEKSRKRWWGKKSSK
;
A
#
# COMPACT_ATOMS: atom_id res chain seq x y z
N MET A 1 -0.89 13.14 -10.23
CA MET A 1 0.12 14.21 -10.07
C MET A 1 1.18 13.89 -9.00
N GLN A 2 0.84 13.55 -7.76
CA GLN A 2 1.83 13.37 -6.67
C GLN A 2 3.01 12.43 -7.01
N LYS A 3 2.74 11.23 -7.58
CA LYS A 3 3.77 10.30 -8.11
C LYS A 3 4.65 10.84 -9.24
N HIS A 4 4.22 11.89 -9.92
CA HIS A 4 5.00 12.55 -10.98
C HIS A 4 5.98 13.56 -10.37
N GLN A 5 5.58 14.24 -9.28
CA GLN A 5 6.49 15.04 -8.45
C GLN A 5 7.65 14.19 -7.91
N GLU A 6 7.36 12.97 -7.44
CA GLU A 6 8.34 12.01 -6.91
C GLU A 6 9.32 11.46 -7.96
N MET A 7 8.95 11.45 -9.26
CA MET A 7 9.90 11.15 -10.33
C MET A 7 10.81 12.33 -10.64
N ILE A 8 10.29 13.56 -10.58
CA ILE A 8 11.06 14.78 -10.89
C ILE A 8 12.14 15.03 -9.82
N THR A 9 11.84 14.82 -8.53
CA THR A 9 12.86 14.94 -7.47
C THR A 9 13.96 13.87 -7.56
N ARG A 10 13.65 12.68 -8.08
CA ARG A 10 14.67 11.65 -8.40
C ARG A 10 15.54 12.04 -9.59
N ALA A 11 14.98 12.72 -10.59
CA ALA A 11 15.73 13.24 -11.73
C ALA A 11 16.67 14.40 -11.35
N ASP A 12 16.31 15.22 -10.36
CA ASP A 12 17.22 16.28 -9.88
C ASP A 12 18.45 15.73 -9.15
N LEU A 13 18.32 14.61 -8.41
CA LEU A 13 19.48 13.86 -7.88
C LEU A 13 20.32 13.19 -9.00
N ALA A 14 19.69 12.76 -10.09
CA ALA A 14 20.39 12.20 -11.25
C ALA A 14 21.31 13.20 -11.98
N ASN A 15 21.14 14.52 -11.79
CA ASN A 15 22.10 15.51 -12.31
C ASN A 15 23.51 15.41 -11.70
N LEU A 16 23.66 14.71 -10.57
CA LEU A 16 24.95 14.28 -10.00
C LEU A 16 25.34 12.86 -10.46
N LEU A 17 24.37 11.94 -10.54
CA LEU A 17 24.55 10.51 -10.83
C LEU A 17 24.40 10.20 -12.33
N LYS A 18 25.52 10.18 -13.07
CA LYS A 18 25.52 9.95 -14.54
C LYS A 18 25.86 8.53 -15.01
N CYS A 19 26.04 7.59 -14.09
CA CYS A 19 25.95 6.16 -14.34
C CYS A 19 25.20 5.59 -13.12
N THR A 20 24.06 4.95 -13.32
CA THR A 20 23.17 4.61 -12.21
C THR A 20 22.63 3.19 -12.35
N PHE A 21 23.04 2.29 -11.46
CA PHE A 21 22.42 0.98 -11.31
C PHE A 21 21.40 1.03 -10.17
N LEU A 22 20.11 1.07 -10.51
CA LEU A 22 19.00 0.99 -9.57
C LEU A 22 18.58 -0.47 -9.40
N LYS A 23 18.98 -1.10 -8.29
CA LYS A 23 18.11 -2.08 -7.62
C LYS A 23 17.19 -1.32 -6.66
N PRO A 24 15.98 -1.83 -6.33
CA PRO A 24 15.04 -1.16 -5.41
C PRO A 24 15.62 -0.90 -4.01
N GLU A 25 16.72 -1.56 -3.67
CA GLU A 25 17.38 -1.54 -2.36
C GLU A 25 18.86 -1.08 -2.44
N ARG A 26 19.39 -0.76 -3.64
CA ARG A 26 20.81 -0.35 -3.80
C ARG A 26 21.09 0.43 -5.08
N PHE A 27 21.77 1.57 -4.92
CA PHE A 27 22.45 2.36 -5.94
C PHE A 27 23.92 1.96 -6.07
N VAL A 28 24.41 1.86 -7.31
CA VAL A 28 25.84 1.80 -7.64
C VAL A 28 26.13 2.79 -8.76
N ALA A 29 27.25 3.52 -8.66
CA ALA A 29 27.71 4.48 -9.66
C ALA A 29 29.09 4.08 -10.22
N LEU A 30 29.23 4.09 -11.54
CA LEU A 30 30.53 3.92 -12.21
C LEU A 30 31.21 5.28 -12.38
N LYS A 31 32.49 5.37 -12.00
CA LYS A 31 33.24 6.63 -11.91
C LYS A 31 34.40 6.69 -12.90
N TYR A 32 34.51 7.81 -13.62
CA TYR A 32 35.64 8.09 -14.52
C TYR A 32 35.80 9.58 -14.92
N LYS A 33 34.73 10.40 -14.97
CA LYS A 33 34.82 11.85 -15.35
C LYS A 33 35.32 12.80 -14.23
N HIS A 34 36.22 12.36 -13.33
CA HIS A 34 36.73 13.21 -12.23
C HIS A 34 37.47 14.47 -12.70
N SER A 35 38.04 14.45 -13.91
CA SER A 35 38.62 15.64 -14.56
C SER A 35 37.64 16.82 -14.70
N ARG A 36 36.31 16.60 -14.62
CA ARG A 36 35.31 17.68 -14.64
C ARG A 36 35.34 18.60 -13.41
N VAL A 37 36.01 18.21 -12.34
CA VAL A 37 36.21 19.07 -11.17
C VAL A 37 37.20 20.22 -11.47
N VAL A 38 38.28 19.96 -12.23
CA VAL A 38 39.49 20.81 -12.22
C VAL A 38 39.89 21.45 -13.55
N ARG A 39 39.60 20.81 -14.70
CA ARG A 39 39.93 21.30 -16.06
C ARG A 39 38.69 21.18 -16.94
N ARG A 40 38.30 22.20 -17.72
CA ARG A 40 37.14 22.16 -18.67
C ARG A 40 37.48 22.63 -20.08
N ALA A 41 36.71 22.13 -21.05
CA ALA A 41 36.71 22.67 -22.40
C ALA A 41 35.87 23.97 -22.47
N PRO A 42 36.16 24.89 -23.42
CA PRO A 42 35.36 26.10 -23.60
C PRO A 42 33.87 25.81 -23.80
N GLY A 43 32.99 26.60 -23.18
CA GLY A 43 31.54 26.43 -23.27
C GLY A 43 30.94 25.38 -22.31
N GLU A 44 31.75 24.50 -21.69
CA GLU A 44 31.23 23.53 -20.72
C GLU A 44 31.11 24.08 -19.30
N ARG A 45 30.08 23.66 -18.55
CA ARG A 45 30.06 23.83 -17.07
C ARG A 45 30.77 22.67 -16.36
N SER A 46 31.32 22.96 -15.18
CA SER A 46 31.62 21.95 -14.15
C SER A 46 30.32 21.33 -13.59
N TYR A 47 30.41 20.49 -12.56
CA TYR A 47 29.25 19.90 -11.90
C TYR A 47 28.30 20.97 -11.35
N HIS A 48 26.99 20.81 -11.58
CA HIS A 48 25.99 21.84 -11.31
C HIS A 48 25.93 22.26 -9.83
N ILE A 49 26.24 21.34 -8.92
CA ILE A 49 26.32 21.59 -7.47
C ILE A 49 27.16 22.81 -7.09
N PHE A 50 28.25 23.10 -7.80
CA PHE A 50 29.08 24.27 -7.48
C PHE A 50 28.38 25.59 -7.79
N TYR A 51 27.73 25.69 -8.95
CA TYR A 51 26.96 26.88 -9.34
C TYR A 51 25.70 27.04 -8.48
N GLN A 52 25.03 25.94 -8.18
CA GLN A 52 23.88 25.86 -7.26
C GLN A 52 24.25 26.31 -5.84
N LEU A 53 25.39 25.85 -5.30
CA LEU A 53 25.89 26.25 -3.99
C LEU A 53 26.28 27.74 -3.96
N CYS A 54 26.99 28.23 -4.99
CA CYS A 54 27.31 29.66 -5.10
C CYS A 54 26.04 30.53 -5.17
N SER A 55 25.02 30.14 -5.94
CA SER A 55 23.83 30.96 -6.18
C SER A 55 22.70 30.81 -5.14
N GLY A 56 22.55 29.64 -4.53
CA GLY A 56 21.42 29.29 -3.66
C GLY A 56 21.74 29.17 -2.17
N ALA A 57 23.01 29.21 -1.75
CA ALA A 57 23.36 29.16 -0.33
C ALA A 57 22.74 30.33 0.45
N SER A 58 22.12 30.03 1.60
CA SER A 58 21.58 31.06 2.50
C SER A 58 22.68 32.02 2.97
N PRO A 59 22.37 33.28 3.37
CA PRO A 59 23.39 34.21 3.86
C PRO A 59 24.22 33.65 5.04
N LEU A 60 23.60 32.83 5.89
CA LEU A 60 24.28 32.11 6.98
C LEU A 60 25.26 31.06 6.44
N HIS A 61 24.86 30.28 5.45
CA HIS A 61 25.71 29.24 4.84
C HIS A 61 26.84 29.90 4.03
N ARG A 62 26.54 30.93 3.22
CA ARG A 62 27.53 31.73 2.48
C ARG A 62 28.60 32.32 3.41
N LYS A 63 28.22 32.80 4.62
CA LYS A 63 29.17 33.28 5.65
C LYS A 63 29.95 32.14 6.33
N LYS A 64 29.32 31.01 6.67
CA LYS A 64 30.00 29.85 7.30
C LYS A 64 31.01 29.18 6.36
N LEU A 65 30.62 28.97 5.11
CA LEU A 65 31.37 28.28 4.05
C LEU A 65 32.35 29.20 3.30
N LEU A 66 32.40 30.49 3.67
CA LEU A 66 33.24 31.51 3.03
C LEU A 66 33.05 31.53 1.50
N LEU A 67 31.79 31.55 1.03
CA LEU A 67 31.48 31.44 -0.39
C LEU A 67 31.47 32.80 -1.10
N ARG A 68 32.15 32.87 -2.24
CA ARG A 68 32.11 33.95 -3.23
C ARG A 68 31.19 33.57 -4.40
N ASP A 69 30.95 34.50 -5.33
CA ASP A 69 30.20 34.22 -6.55
C ASP A 69 31.04 33.40 -7.56
N ALA A 70 30.38 32.61 -8.43
CA ALA A 70 31.03 31.57 -9.24
C ALA A 70 32.19 32.06 -10.13
N ASN A 71 32.18 33.32 -10.59
CA ASN A 71 33.26 33.91 -11.40
C ASN A 71 34.58 34.13 -10.63
N TYR A 72 34.56 34.02 -9.29
CA TYR A 72 35.73 34.18 -8.44
C TYR A 72 36.59 32.90 -8.38
N TYR A 73 36.01 31.72 -8.65
CA TYR A 73 36.70 30.44 -8.52
C TYR A 73 37.30 29.97 -9.85
N ASN A 74 38.61 29.72 -9.87
CA ASN A 74 39.35 29.35 -11.08
C ASN A 74 38.75 28.11 -11.77
N TYR A 75 38.45 27.05 -11.01
CA TYR A 75 37.83 25.82 -11.53
C TYR A 75 36.43 26.03 -12.18
N LEU A 76 35.76 27.15 -11.92
CA LEU A 76 34.47 27.51 -12.54
C LEU A 76 34.61 28.53 -13.67
N LYS A 77 35.62 29.41 -13.60
CA LYS A 77 35.86 30.50 -14.56
C LYS A 77 36.47 30.04 -15.89
N GLN A 78 37.30 28.99 -15.88
CA GLN A 78 38.10 28.51 -17.03
C GLN A 78 37.35 28.44 -18.38
N SER A 79 36.10 28.00 -18.39
CA SER A 79 35.35 27.68 -19.60
C SER A 79 34.44 28.81 -20.10
N SER A 80 34.47 29.98 -19.44
CA SER A 80 33.58 31.15 -19.57
C SER A 80 32.05 30.91 -19.42
N CYS A 81 31.62 29.65 -19.32
CA CYS A 81 30.22 29.25 -19.20
C CYS A 81 29.77 29.16 -17.72
N LEU A 82 29.22 30.26 -17.19
CA LEU A 82 28.76 30.34 -15.80
C LEU A 82 27.26 30.07 -15.61
N ARG A 83 26.41 30.38 -16.60
CA ARG A 83 24.94 30.22 -16.55
C ARG A 83 24.48 29.27 -17.65
N ILE A 84 23.26 28.73 -17.52
CA ILE A 84 22.56 27.96 -18.55
C ILE A 84 21.19 28.62 -18.78
N ASP A 85 20.83 28.84 -20.05
CA ASP A 85 19.56 29.47 -20.40
C ASP A 85 18.36 28.66 -19.88
N GLY A 86 17.40 29.36 -19.26
CA GLY A 86 16.22 28.74 -18.66
C GLY A 86 16.46 27.96 -17.36
N VAL A 87 17.69 27.92 -16.81
CA VAL A 87 18.02 27.21 -15.57
C VAL A 87 18.32 28.19 -14.43
N ASP A 88 17.47 28.15 -13.40
CA ASP A 88 17.70 28.82 -12.12
C ASP A 88 18.45 27.89 -11.16
N ASP A 89 19.77 28.10 -11.02
CA ASP A 89 20.63 27.32 -10.12
C ASP A 89 20.27 27.51 -8.64
N ALA A 90 19.74 28.66 -8.21
CA ALA A 90 19.35 28.90 -6.82
C ALA A 90 18.08 28.12 -6.45
N LYS A 91 17.10 28.08 -7.36
CA LYS A 91 15.91 27.23 -7.25
C LYS A 91 16.27 25.74 -7.29
N ARG A 92 17.20 25.32 -8.15
CA ARG A 92 17.71 23.93 -8.16
C ARG A 92 18.40 23.57 -6.84
N PHE A 93 19.15 24.48 -6.23
CA PHE A 93 19.71 24.27 -4.89
C PHE A 93 18.63 24.08 -3.81
N SER A 94 17.53 24.85 -3.89
CA SER A 94 16.38 24.66 -2.99
C SER A 94 15.69 23.30 -3.19
N SER A 95 15.58 22.82 -4.43
CA SER A 95 15.12 21.45 -4.72
C SER A 95 16.07 20.37 -4.21
N LEU A 96 17.39 20.61 -4.27
CA LEU A 96 18.40 19.70 -3.74
C LEU A 96 18.32 19.57 -2.21
N LEU A 97 18.18 20.67 -1.47
CA LEU A 97 18.03 20.63 -0.01
C LEU A 97 16.83 19.75 0.40
N GLY A 98 15.66 19.97 -0.22
CA GLY A 98 14.49 19.13 0.01
C GLY A 98 14.68 17.66 -0.38
N ALA A 99 15.58 17.35 -1.33
CA ALA A 99 15.93 15.97 -1.66
C ALA A 99 16.89 15.34 -0.63
N LEU A 100 17.84 16.09 -0.08
CA LEU A 100 18.72 15.64 1.01
C LEU A 100 17.92 15.37 2.31
N ASP A 101 16.95 16.23 2.61
CA ASP A 101 16.01 16.05 3.72
C ASP A 101 15.15 14.77 3.56
N ILE A 102 14.65 14.49 2.35
CA ILE A 102 13.89 13.26 2.03
C ILE A 102 14.76 12.00 2.20
N VAL A 103 16.06 12.09 1.88
CA VAL A 103 17.04 11.01 2.11
C VAL A 103 17.45 10.88 3.59
N GLN A 104 17.01 11.80 4.46
CA GLN A 104 17.30 11.84 5.90
C GLN A 104 18.77 12.18 6.24
N ILE A 105 19.47 12.90 5.35
CA ILE A 105 20.82 13.42 5.65
C ILE A 105 20.67 14.60 6.61
N SER A 106 21.26 14.49 7.81
CA SER A 106 21.12 15.50 8.88
C SER A 106 21.63 16.88 8.44
N GLY A 107 21.09 17.96 9.01
CA GLY A 107 21.53 19.33 8.70
C GLY A 107 23.01 19.60 9.02
N GLU A 108 23.60 18.83 9.93
CA GLU A 108 25.04 18.85 10.23
C GLU A 108 25.83 18.19 9.10
N ASN A 109 25.46 16.96 8.71
CA ASN A 109 26.07 16.24 7.59
C ASN A 109 25.90 16.99 6.25
N GLN A 110 24.78 17.69 6.05
CA GLN A 110 24.59 18.59 4.90
C GLN A 110 25.58 19.77 4.92
N MET A 111 25.84 20.37 6.09
CA MET A 111 26.82 21.44 6.23
C MET A 111 28.26 20.95 6.01
N GLU A 112 28.62 19.74 6.44
CA GLU A 112 29.92 19.15 6.14
C GLU A 112 30.09 18.85 4.64
N LEU A 113 29.05 18.30 4.00
CA LEU A 113 28.96 18.10 2.55
C LEU A 113 29.22 19.42 1.79
N PHE A 114 28.55 20.51 2.19
CA PHE A 114 28.78 21.82 1.57
C PHE A 114 30.16 22.42 1.94
N SER A 115 30.75 22.08 3.09
CA SER A 115 32.12 22.45 3.45
C SER A 115 33.14 21.80 2.52
N MET A 116 33.02 20.49 2.27
CA MET A 116 33.94 19.78 1.36
C MET A 116 33.82 20.28 -0.09
N LEU A 117 32.61 20.65 -0.54
CA LEU A 117 32.41 21.31 -1.83
C LEU A 117 33.06 22.70 -1.88
N ALA A 118 32.99 23.48 -0.79
CA ALA A 118 33.66 24.77 -0.68
C ALA A 118 35.20 24.63 -0.62
N VAL A 119 35.75 23.61 0.04
CA VAL A 119 37.18 23.28 0.02
C VAL A 119 37.64 23.02 -1.42
N VAL A 120 36.91 22.22 -2.20
CA VAL A 120 37.25 21.94 -3.60
C VAL A 120 37.29 23.22 -4.44
N LEU A 121 36.37 24.17 -4.24
CA LEU A 121 36.40 25.47 -4.90
C LEU A 121 37.60 26.33 -4.45
N TRP A 122 37.91 26.34 -3.15
CA TRP A 122 39.01 27.12 -2.59
C TRP A 122 40.40 26.61 -2.96
N LEU A 123 40.57 25.28 -3.07
CA LEU A 123 41.80 24.66 -3.56
C LEU A 123 42.17 25.17 -4.96
N GLY A 124 41.20 25.37 -5.87
CA GLY A 124 41.47 25.89 -7.22
C GLY A 124 42.00 27.31 -7.28
N ASN A 125 41.84 28.09 -6.19
CA ASN A 125 42.38 29.44 -6.06
C ASN A 125 43.77 29.46 -5.39
N ILE A 126 44.35 28.31 -5.04
CA ILE A 126 45.76 28.22 -4.62
C ILE A 126 46.67 28.35 -5.85
N SER A 127 47.60 29.29 -5.75
CA SER A 127 48.64 29.61 -6.73
C SER A 127 50.03 29.33 -6.17
N PHE A 128 51.04 29.30 -7.04
CA PHE A 128 52.39 28.85 -6.74
C PHE A 128 53.42 29.79 -7.37
N SER A 129 54.46 30.15 -6.62
CA SER A 129 55.58 30.97 -7.08
C SER A 129 56.84 30.11 -7.21
N VAL A 130 57.54 30.23 -8.33
CA VAL A 130 58.83 29.54 -8.56
C VAL A 130 59.95 30.25 -7.79
N ILE A 131 60.74 29.49 -7.03
CA ILE A 131 61.79 30.03 -6.14
C ILE A 131 63.20 29.86 -6.75
N ASP A 132 63.43 28.82 -7.55
CA ASP A 132 64.76 28.43 -8.00
C ASP A 132 64.82 28.03 -9.49
N ASN A 133 66.05 27.91 -10.00
CA ASN A 133 66.35 27.57 -11.39
C ASN A 133 65.92 26.13 -11.77
N GLU A 134 65.59 25.29 -10.78
CA GLU A 134 65.11 23.92 -10.99
C GLU A 134 63.56 23.87 -11.11
N ASN A 135 62.91 25.04 -11.09
CA ASN A 135 61.46 25.24 -11.15
C ASN A 135 60.68 24.71 -9.94
N HIS A 136 61.32 24.56 -8.77
CA HIS A 136 60.60 24.25 -7.53
C HIS A 136 59.75 25.44 -7.07
N VAL A 137 58.65 25.15 -6.37
CA VAL A 137 57.67 26.17 -5.95
C VAL A 137 57.45 26.28 -4.45
N GLU A 138 57.13 27.50 -4.03
CA GLU A 138 56.42 27.80 -2.79
C GLU A 138 54.93 28.05 -3.09
N VAL A 139 54.08 27.88 -2.08
CA VAL A 139 52.62 28.09 -2.19
C VAL A 139 52.30 29.51 -1.76
N ASP A 140 51.61 30.27 -2.62
CA ASP A 140 51.32 31.67 -2.34
C ASP A 140 50.40 31.81 -1.12
N SER A 141 50.77 32.70 -0.20
CA SER A 141 49.97 33.02 1.00
C SER A 141 48.74 33.85 0.65
N ASN A 142 47.74 33.21 0.04
CA ASN A 142 46.55 33.85 -0.53
C ASN A 142 45.24 33.46 0.20
N GLU A 143 44.13 34.13 -0.14
CA GLU A 143 42.79 33.86 0.45
C GLU A 143 42.36 32.39 0.29
N GLY A 144 42.71 31.75 -0.84
CA GLY A 144 42.37 30.36 -1.11
C GLY A 144 43.09 29.37 -0.21
N LEU A 145 44.39 29.56 0.04
CA LEU A 145 45.16 28.72 0.96
C LEU A 145 44.59 28.78 2.38
N ALA A 146 44.32 29.99 2.88
CA ALA A 146 43.78 30.20 4.22
C ALA A 146 42.35 29.64 4.38
N ASN A 147 41.48 29.87 3.40
CA ASN A 147 40.09 29.39 3.44
C ASN A 147 40.01 27.87 3.25
N ALA A 148 40.81 27.28 2.36
CA ALA A 148 40.87 25.83 2.16
C ALA A 148 41.33 25.12 3.44
N ALA A 149 42.44 25.55 4.06
CA ALA A 149 42.93 24.94 5.30
C ALA A 149 41.89 25.02 6.43
N LYS A 150 41.23 26.19 6.58
CA LYS A 150 40.21 26.43 7.61
C LYS A 150 38.95 25.58 7.45
N LEU A 151 38.47 25.39 6.21
CA LEU A 151 37.27 24.59 5.93
C LEU A 151 37.55 23.08 5.90
N LEU A 152 38.77 22.68 5.53
CA LEU A 152 39.25 21.30 5.61
C LEU A 152 39.60 20.90 7.06
N GLY A 153 39.90 21.87 7.93
CA GLY A 153 40.20 21.65 9.34
C GLY A 153 41.65 21.23 9.62
N CYS A 154 42.58 21.53 8.72
CA CYS A 154 44.03 21.30 8.89
C CYS A 154 44.77 22.62 9.22
N SER A 155 46.06 22.54 9.54
CA SER A 155 46.90 23.74 9.61
C SER A 155 47.43 24.15 8.23
N VAL A 156 47.62 25.45 8.01
CA VAL A 156 48.17 25.98 6.75
C VAL A 156 49.53 25.34 6.40
N PRO A 157 50.51 25.20 7.32
CA PRO A 157 51.78 24.53 7.00
C PRO A 157 51.63 23.09 6.52
N GLN A 158 50.69 22.31 7.05
CA GLN A 158 50.43 20.94 6.57
C GLN A 158 49.89 20.94 5.13
N LEU A 159 48.98 21.86 4.80
CA LEU A 159 48.45 22.00 3.44
C LEU A 159 49.54 22.49 2.45
N VAL A 160 50.42 23.41 2.88
CA VAL A 160 51.59 23.83 2.08
C VAL A 160 52.51 22.64 1.80
N ILE A 161 52.94 21.91 2.84
CA ILE A 161 53.82 20.73 2.71
C ILE A 161 53.22 19.68 1.75
N ALA A 162 51.91 19.43 1.82
CA ALA A 162 51.22 18.47 0.95
C ALA A 162 51.01 18.92 -0.50
N LEU A 163 51.31 20.18 -0.82
CA LEU A 163 51.19 20.77 -2.16
C LEU A 163 52.54 21.17 -2.79
N SER A 164 53.60 21.39 -1.98
CA SER A 164 54.94 21.75 -2.47
C SER A 164 56.02 20.69 -2.25
N THR A 165 55.73 19.61 -1.51
CA THR A 165 56.71 18.53 -1.26
C THR A 165 56.12 17.13 -1.41
N ARG A 166 57.01 16.16 -1.59
CA ARG A 166 56.70 14.73 -1.67
C ARG A 166 57.79 13.92 -0.99
N LYS A 167 57.42 12.96 -0.13
CA LYS A 167 58.37 12.00 0.43
C LYS A 167 58.54 10.85 -0.56
N ILE A 168 59.79 10.48 -0.82
CA ILE A 168 60.16 9.30 -1.58
C ILE A 168 60.94 8.38 -0.63
N GLN A 169 60.41 7.18 -0.41
CA GLN A 169 61.09 6.18 0.40
C GLN A 169 62.17 5.51 -0.45
N ALA A 170 63.43 5.87 -0.20
CA ALA A 170 64.61 5.29 -0.81
C ALA A 170 65.14 4.18 0.11
N GLY A 171 64.64 2.96 -0.09
CA GLY A 171 64.96 1.82 0.78
C GLY A 171 64.41 2.01 2.21
N LYS A 172 65.28 2.36 3.15
CA LYS A 172 64.92 2.62 4.56
C LYS A 172 64.77 4.11 4.90
N GLU A 173 65.21 5.01 4.02
CA GLU A 173 65.22 6.46 4.29
C GLU A 173 64.09 7.18 3.54
N ASN A 174 63.55 8.25 4.16
CA ASN A 174 62.47 9.05 3.59
C ASN A 174 63.02 10.40 3.12
N ILE A 175 63.33 10.50 1.83
CA ILE A 175 63.86 11.72 1.21
C ILE A 175 62.68 12.66 0.91
N VAL A 176 62.75 13.91 1.36
CA VAL A 176 61.76 14.94 1.04
C VAL A 176 62.19 15.67 -0.24
N GLN A 177 61.51 15.42 -1.35
CA GLN A 177 61.70 16.16 -2.60
C GLN A 177 60.74 17.37 -2.65
N ARG A 178 61.22 18.50 -3.17
CA ARG A 178 60.35 19.64 -3.55
C ARG A 178 59.67 19.33 -4.89
N LEU A 179 58.46 19.84 -5.08
CA LEU A 179 57.70 19.69 -6.32
C LEU A 179 57.99 20.85 -7.28
N THR A 180 58.00 20.55 -8.57
CA THR A 180 58.03 21.59 -9.62
C THR A 180 56.65 22.23 -9.79
N LEU A 181 56.58 23.39 -10.45
CA LEU A 181 55.32 24.11 -10.72
C LEU A 181 54.21 23.22 -11.31
N THR A 182 54.54 22.37 -12.30
CA THR A 182 53.57 21.44 -12.89
C THR A 182 53.11 20.38 -11.89
N GLN A 183 54.06 19.75 -11.19
CA GLN A 183 53.76 18.71 -10.18
C GLN A 183 52.91 19.25 -9.02
N ALA A 184 53.13 20.49 -8.58
CA ALA A 184 52.35 21.12 -7.53
C ALA A 184 50.91 21.46 -7.96
N ILE A 185 50.74 21.92 -9.21
CA ILE A 185 49.42 22.09 -9.84
C ILE A 185 48.70 20.73 -9.95
N ASP A 186 49.39 19.68 -10.40
CA ASP A 186 48.82 18.35 -10.54
C ASP A 186 48.47 17.72 -9.17
N ALA A 187 49.27 17.96 -8.13
CA ALA A 187 49.00 17.54 -6.75
C ALA A 187 47.75 18.24 -6.17
N ARG A 188 47.63 19.56 -6.37
CA ARG A 188 46.44 20.36 -6.00
C ARG A 188 45.18 19.87 -6.73
N ASP A 189 45.29 19.64 -8.03
CA ASP A 189 44.22 19.10 -8.85
C ASP A 189 43.86 17.67 -8.43
N ALA A 190 44.83 16.83 -8.04
CA ALA A 190 44.63 15.47 -7.53
C ALA A 190 43.89 15.44 -6.17
N LEU A 191 44.30 16.29 -5.23
CA LEU A 191 43.60 16.47 -3.95
C LEU A 191 42.15 16.90 -4.17
N ALA A 192 41.91 17.89 -5.03
CA ALA A 192 40.56 18.37 -5.37
C ALA A 192 39.70 17.28 -6.06
N LYS A 193 40.28 16.54 -7.02
CA LYS A 193 39.63 15.38 -7.67
C LYS A 193 39.22 14.32 -6.63
N SER A 194 40.10 14.00 -5.67
CA SER A 194 39.88 12.96 -4.68
C SER A 194 38.88 13.33 -3.58
N ILE A 195 38.92 14.56 -3.05
CA ILE A 195 37.92 15.02 -2.07
C ILE A 195 36.52 14.92 -2.69
N TYR A 196 36.34 15.41 -3.92
CA TYR A 196 35.07 15.28 -4.63
C TYR A 196 34.70 13.82 -4.92
N ALA A 197 35.68 12.95 -5.23
CA ALA A 197 35.44 11.54 -5.48
C ALA A 197 34.90 10.79 -4.25
N HIS A 198 35.57 10.91 -3.10
CA HIS A 198 35.17 10.20 -1.88
C HIS A 198 33.90 10.79 -1.26
N LEU A 199 33.73 12.12 -1.31
CA LEU A 199 32.47 12.78 -0.94
C LEU A 199 31.28 12.23 -1.74
N PHE A 200 31.47 11.93 -3.02
CA PHE A 200 30.43 11.32 -3.85
C PHE A 200 30.14 9.86 -3.47
N ASP A 201 31.14 9.05 -3.10
CA ASP A 201 30.88 7.69 -2.58
C ASP A 201 30.08 7.76 -1.28
N TRP A 202 30.47 8.66 -0.36
CA TRP A 202 29.75 8.88 0.88
C TRP A 202 28.28 9.30 0.65
N ILE A 203 27.99 10.20 -0.29
CA ILE A 203 26.59 10.55 -0.65
C ILE A 203 25.82 9.30 -1.13
N VAL A 204 26.43 8.48 -1.98
CA VAL A 204 25.82 7.22 -2.47
C VAL A 204 25.62 6.22 -1.33
N GLU A 205 26.52 6.18 -0.35
CA GLU A 205 26.37 5.36 0.85
C GLU A 205 25.24 5.85 1.77
N GLN A 206 25.10 7.16 2.00
CA GLN A 206 23.97 7.72 2.76
C GLN A 206 22.63 7.41 2.07
N ILE A 207 22.54 7.56 0.74
CA ILE A 207 21.37 7.16 -0.06
C ILE A 207 21.07 5.67 0.11
N ASN A 208 22.10 4.82 0.04
CA ASN A 208 21.95 3.37 0.23
C ASN A 208 21.54 2.98 1.66
N HIS A 209 22.01 3.70 2.69
CA HIS A 209 21.62 3.47 4.07
C HIS A 209 20.13 3.80 4.28
N SER A 210 19.70 4.96 3.78
CA SER A 210 18.31 5.43 3.82
C SER A 210 17.34 4.46 3.13
N LEU A 211 17.72 3.93 1.95
CA LEU A 211 16.93 2.94 1.21
C LEU A 211 16.97 1.53 1.83
N GLY A 212 18.00 1.24 2.64
CA GLY A 212 18.24 -0.08 3.23
C GLY A 212 17.31 -0.45 4.39
N THR A 213 16.43 0.45 4.85
CA THR A 213 15.57 0.28 6.03
C THR A 213 14.30 -0.55 5.75
N GLY A 214 14.42 -1.62 4.96
CA GLY A 214 13.27 -2.38 4.45
C GLY A 214 13.54 -3.86 4.15
N ARG A 215 14.50 -4.49 4.85
CA ARG A 215 15.10 -5.82 4.56
C ARG A 215 14.19 -7.05 4.70
N GLN A 216 12.98 -7.02 4.14
CA GLN A 216 12.17 -8.22 3.89
C GLN A 216 12.57 -8.85 2.56
N ARG A 217 12.82 -10.16 2.53
CA ARG A 217 13.43 -10.88 1.39
C ARG A 217 12.54 -10.82 0.12
N THR A 218 12.75 -9.81 -0.73
CA THR A 218 12.10 -9.72 -2.04
C THR A 218 12.61 -10.85 -2.94
N ARG A 219 11.73 -11.78 -3.34
CA ARG A 219 12.12 -12.96 -4.16
C ARG A 219 12.52 -12.60 -5.61
N ARG A 220 12.39 -11.34 -6.02
CA ARG A 220 12.70 -10.82 -7.37
C ARG A 220 13.13 -9.36 -7.25
N SER A 221 14.21 -8.98 -7.95
CA SER A 221 14.66 -7.59 -8.08
C SER A 221 14.71 -7.17 -9.54
N ILE A 222 14.09 -6.04 -9.89
CA ILE A 222 14.36 -5.37 -11.16
C ILE A 222 15.65 -4.56 -10.99
N SER A 223 16.52 -4.58 -12.00
CA SER A 223 17.73 -3.75 -12.05
C SER A 223 17.64 -2.84 -13.26
N ILE A 224 17.72 -1.53 -13.08
CA ILE A 224 17.78 -0.55 -14.18
C ILE A 224 19.21 -0.04 -14.26
N LEU A 225 19.85 -0.21 -15.42
CA LEU A 225 21.15 0.37 -15.72
C LEU A 225 20.96 1.61 -16.59
N ASP A 226 21.38 2.76 -16.06
CA ASP A 226 21.54 4.01 -16.79
C ASP A 226 23.03 4.27 -17.02
N ILE A 227 23.41 4.54 -18.28
CA ILE A 227 24.79 4.76 -18.72
C ILE A 227 24.81 5.68 -19.95
N TYR A 228 25.88 6.48 -20.06
CA TYR A 228 26.22 7.21 -21.28
C TYR A 228 26.23 6.28 -22.50
N GLY A 229 25.57 6.71 -23.58
CA GLY A 229 25.80 6.15 -24.90
C GLY A 229 27.21 6.45 -25.42
N PHE A 230 27.50 5.95 -26.61
CA PHE A 230 28.76 6.16 -27.33
C PHE A 230 29.08 7.67 -27.51
N GLU A 231 30.26 8.12 -27.08
CA GLU A 231 30.71 9.51 -27.24
C GLU A 231 31.76 9.62 -28.34
N SER A 232 31.48 10.40 -29.39
CA SER A 232 32.45 10.77 -30.43
C SER A 232 32.41 12.27 -30.67
N PHE A 233 33.57 12.92 -30.47
CA PHE A 233 33.78 14.36 -30.62
C PHE A 233 34.98 14.63 -31.53
N ASN A 234 35.18 15.91 -31.91
CA ASN A 234 36.33 16.34 -32.71
C ASN A 234 37.70 16.12 -32.01
N LYS A 235 37.71 15.94 -30.69
CA LYS A 235 38.84 15.48 -29.89
C LYS A 235 38.34 14.57 -28.78
N ASN A 236 38.80 13.31 -28.76
CA ASN A 236 38.40 12.31 -27.76
C ASN A 236 39.59 11.99 -26.86
N GLY A 237 39.38 12.10 -25.54
CA GLY A 237 40.41 11.78 -24.56
C GLY A 237 40.21 10.40 -23.91
N PHE A 238 41.06 10.13 -22.93
CA PHE A 238 40.99 8.96 -22.04
C PHE A 238 39.58 8.70 -21.48
N GLU A 239 38.83 9.76 -21.17
CA GLU A 239 37.46 9.66 -20.67
C GLU A 239 36.50 9.07 -21.71
N GLN A 240 36.59 9.48 -22.98
CA GLN A 240 35.80 8.91 -24.09
C GLN A 240 36.23 7.46 -24.39
N PHE A 241 37.53 7.20 -24.36
CA PHE A 241 38.09 5.86 -24.55
C PHE A 241 37.50 4.85 -23.54
N CYS A 242 37.38 5.23 -22.26
CA CYS A 242 36.71 4.42 -21.24
C CYS A 242 35.19 4.27 -21.46
N ILE A 243 34.48 5.31 -21.92
CA ILE A 243 33.05 5.25 -22.26
C ILE A 243 32.79 4.26 -23.40
N ASN A 244 33.57 4.39 -24.46
CA ASN A 244 33.37 3.64 -25.69
C ASN A 244 33.77 2.18 -25.48
N TYR A 245 34.80 1.88 -24.68
CA TYR A 245 35.08 0.52 -24.20
C TYR A 245 33.90 -0.09 -23.41
N ALA A 246 33.28 0.65 -22.49
CA ALA A 246 32.12 0.15 -21.74
C ALA A 246 30.88 -0.04 -22.62
N ASN A 247 30.65 0.85 -23.59
CA ASN A 247 29.59 0.70 -24.59
C ASN A 247 29.85 -0.52 -25.48
N GLU A 248 31.09 -0.76 -25.92
CA GLU A 248 31.50 -1.95 -26.68
C GLU A 248 31.16 -3.24 -25.91
N ARG A 249 31.45 -3.28 -24.60
CA ARG A 249 31.17 -4.46 -23.76
C ARG A 249 29.68 -4.68 -23.50
N LEU A 250 28.90 -3.61 -23.31
CA LEU A 250 27.44 -3.68 -23.21
C LEU A 250 26.81 -4.07 -24.56
N GLN A 251 27.37 -3.62 -25.68
CA GLN A 251 26.94 -4.01 -27.02
C GLN A 251 27.23 -5.50 -27.28
N GLN A 252 28.36 -6.05 -26.83
CA GLN A 252 28.61 -7.49 -26.91
C GLN A 252 27.60 -8.29 -26.08
N HIS A 253 27.26 -7.84 -24.88
CA HIS A 253 26.25 -8.50 -24.03
C HIS A 253 24.84 -8.42 -24.65
N PHE A 254 24.47 -7.28 -25.24
CA PHE A 254 23.25 -7.12 -26.04
C PHE A 254 23.25 -8.08 -27.23
N ASN A 255 24.34 -8.12 -28.00
CA ASN A 255 24.50 -9.02 -29.14
C ASN A 255 24.42 -10.51 -28.71
N ARG A 256 25.05 -10.89 -27.59
CA ARG A 256 24.97 -12.25 -27.04
C ARG A 256 23.55 -12.63 -26.68
N HIS A 257 22.80 -11.77 -25.98
CA HIS A 257 21.44 -12.09 -25.53
C HIS A 257 20.39 -12.07 -26.64
N LEU A 258 20.58 -11.25 -27.69
CA LEU A 258 19.61 -11.10 -28.78
C LEU A 258 19.91 -12.00 -30.00
N PHE A 259 21.18 -12.28 -30.30
CA PHE A 259 21.55 -13.09 -31.46
C PHE A 259 22.03 -14.49 -31.05
N LYS A 260 23.03 -14.59 -30.16
CA LYS A 260 23.66 -15.88 -29.85
C LYS A 260 22.76 -16.79 -29.01
N LEU A 261 22.30 -16.33 -27.84
CA LEU A 261 21.42 -17.11 -26.96
C LEU A 261 20.06 -17.49 -27.61
N GLU A 262 19.59 -16.68 -28.57
CA GLU A 262 18.38 -17.00 -29.34
C GLU A 262 18.61 -18.14 -30.34
N GLN A 263 19.76 -18.16 -31.02
CA GLN A 263 20.13 -19.25 -31.92
C GLN A 263 20.51 -20.53 -31.16
N GLU A 264 21.23 -20.40 -30.04
CA GLU A 264 21.51 -21.47 -29.08
C GLU A 264 20.17 -22.10 -28.60
N GLU A 265 19.19 -21.31 -28.17
CA GLU A 265 17.86 -21.81 -27.72
C GLU A 265 17.04 -22.50 -28.83
N TYR A 266 17.13 -22.05 -30.08
CA TYR A 266 16.43 -22.71 -31.20
C TYR A 266 17.06 -24.07 -31.54
N LEU A 267 18.40 -24.15 -31.56
CA LEU A 267 19.12 -25.40 -31.83
C LEU A 267 18.92 -26.43 -30.70
N ASP A 268 19.02 -26.00 -29.43
CA ASP A 268 18.82 -26.86 -28.26
C ASP A 268 17.42 -27.50 -28.20
N ASP A 269 16.38 -26.79 -28.66
CA ASP A 269 15.00 -27.29 -28.67
C ASP A 269 14.61 -27.95 -30.01
N GLY A 270 15.56 -28.14 -30.94
CA GLY A 270 15.36 -28.89 -32.19
C GLY A 270 14.68 -28.13 -33.33
N ILE A 271 14.70 -26.79 -33.31
CA ILE A 271 14.10 -25.95 -34.35
C ILE A 271 15.09 -25.73 -35.49
N ASP A 272 14.71 -26.16 -36.70
CA ASP A 272 15.46 -25.82 -37.92
C ASP A 272 15.39 -24.30 -38.16
N TRP A 273 16.56 -23.65 -38.05
CA TRP A 273 16.68 -22.20 -38.04
C TRP A 273 17.88 -21.73 -38.86
N VAL A 274 17.60 -20.97 -39.92
CA VAL A 274 18.64 -20.32 -40.73
C VAL A 274 19.32 -19.24 -39.89
N SER A 275 20.59 -19.46 -39.55
CA SER A 275 21.40 -18.49 -38.81
C SER A 275 21.39 -17.13 -39.52
N VAL A 276 21.02 -16.10 -38.79
CA VAL A 276 21.04 -14.72 -39.29
C VAL A 276 22.39 -14.13 -38.92
N GLU A 277 23.21 -13.87 -39.94
CA GLU A 277 24.47 -13.15 -39.78
C GLU A 277 24.24 -11.80 -39.09
N PHE A 278 25.13 -11.45 -38.16
CA PHE A 278 25.14 -10.17 -37.45
C PHE A 278 26.58 -9.74 -37.22
N VAL A 279 26.81 -8.43 -37.06
CA VAL A 279 28.14 -7.90 -36.81
C VAL A 279 28.51 -8.14 -35.34
N ASP A 280 29.36 -9.13 -35.10
CA ASP A 280 29.98 -9.35 -33.79
C ASP A 280 31.11 -8.31 -33.58
N ASN A 281 31.21 -7.77 -32.37
CA ASN A 281 32.23 -6.80 -31.99
C ASN A 281 33.33 -7.39 -31.09
N THR A 282 33.37 -8.72 -30.97
CA THR A 282 34.36 -9.47 -30.18
C THR A 282 35.81 -9.18 -30.61
N ASP A 283 36.07 -8.91 -31.90
CA ASP A 283 37.41 -8.52 -32.37
C ASP A 283 37.86 -7.15 -31.81
N CYS A 284 36.95 -6.17 -31.78
CA CYS A 284 37.21 -4.86 -31.16
C CYS A 284 37.43 -5.01 -29.65
N LEU A 285 36.64 -5.84 -28.96
CA LEU A 285 36.89 -6.15 -27.54
C LEU A 285 38.20 -6.91 -27.31
N SER A 286 38.66 -7.73 -28.26
CA SER A 286 39.98 -8.35 -28.19
C SER A 286 41.09 -7.30 -28.23
N LEU A 287 40.96 -6.26 -29.08
CA LEU A 287 41.90 -5.15 -29.18
C LEU A 287 42.03 -4.41 -27.82
N PHE A 288 40.93 -4.23 -27.10
CA PHE A 288 40.95 -3.66 -25.74
C PHE A 288 41.52 -4.64 -24.69
N GLU A 289 41.08 -5.89 -24.68
CA GLU A 289 41.22 -6.76 -23.51
C GLU A 289 42.28 -7.85 -23.56
N LYS A 290 42.80 -8.18 -24.75
CA LYS A 290 43.79 -9.25 -24.96
C LYS A 290 45.03 -9.03 -24.10
N LYS A 291 45.50 -10.09 -23.44
CA LYS A 291 46.77 -10.09 -22.69
C LYS A 291 47.86 -10.82 -23.47
N PRO A 292 49.13 -10.39 -23.40
CA PRO A 292 49.60 -9.13 -22.82
C PRO A 292 49.44 -7.91 -23.76
N LEU A 293 49.20 -8.13 -25.06
CA LEU A 293 49.18 -7.08 -26.09
C LEU A 293 47.76 -6.62 -26.44
N GLY A 294 47.15 -5.81 -25.56
CA GLY A 294 45.89 -5.12 -25.78
C GLY A 294 45.98 -3.67 -25.28
N LEU A 295 45.11 -2.79 -25.78
CA LEU A 295 45.13 -1.34 -25.48
C LEU A 295 45.20 -1.07 -23.97
N LEU A 296 44.41 -1.80 -23.18
CA LEU A 296 44.29 -1.58 -21.74
C LEU A 296 45.53 -2.06 -20.96
N SER A 297 46.20 -3.13 -21.39
CA SER A 297 47.42 -3.62 -20.74
C SER A 297 48.66 -2.85 -21.17
N LEU A 298 48.79 -2.46 -22.44
CA LEU A 298 49.88 -1.59 -22.92
C LEU A 298 49.84 -0.22 -22.24
N LEU A 299 48.64 0.32 -22.00
CA LEU A 299 48.44 1.58 -21.27
C LEU A 299 48.81 1.45 -19.78
N ASP A 300 48.45 0.33 -19.16
CA ASP A 300 48.82 0.03 -17.77
C ASP A 300 50.34 -0.10 -17.61
N GLU A 301 51.00 -0.82 -18.52
CA GLU A 301 52.44 -1.04 -18.55
C GLU A 301 53.22 0.30 -18.68
N GLU A 302 52.90 1.13 -19.68
CA GLU A 302 53.48 2.47 -19.83
C GLU A 302 53.13 3.40 -18.64
N SER A 303 51.97 3.19 -18.00
CA SER A 303 51.63 3.91 -16.77
C SER A 303 52.56 3.53 -15.61
N THR A 304 53.14 2.33 -15.58
CA THR A 304 54.11 1.94 -14.54
C THR A 304 55.50 2.54 -14.72
N PHE A 305 55.94 2.79 -15.96
CA PHE A 305 57.30 3.25 -16.30
C PHE A 305 57.52 4.74 -15.97
N PRO A 306 58.46 5.12 -15.07
CA PRO A 306 58.60 6.50 -14.62
C PRO A 306 58.98 7.54 -15.68
N LYS A 307 59.61 7.11 -16.79
CA LYS A 307 60.04 7.97 -17.90
C LYS A 307 59.16 7.86 -19.16
N ALA A 308 58.08 7.07 -19.12
CA ALA A 308 57.16 6.93 -20.25
C ALA A 308 56.30 8.19 -20.44
N THR A 309 56.09 8.56 -21.70
CA THR A 309 55.34 9.73 -22.16
C THR A 309 54.15 9.29 -23.02
N ASP A 310 53.15 10.15 -23.21
CA ASP A 310 51.99 9.81 -24.04
C ASP A 310 52.39 9.47 -25.50
N LEU A 311 53.54 9.98 -25.97
CA LEU A 311 54.14 9.63 -27.26
C LEU A 311 54.88 8.28 -27.25
N SER A 312 55.52 7.85 -26.14
CA SER A 312 56.04 6.48 -26.05
C SER A 312 54.90 5.47 -26.07
N PHE A 313 53.81 5.76 -25.36
CA PHE A 313 52.58 4.99 -25.41
C PHE A 313 51.97 4.92 -26.81
N ALA A 314 51.81 6.05 -27.52
CA ALA A 314 51.31 6.08 -28.89
C ALA A 314 52.15 5.21 -29.86
N ASN A 315 53.47 5.33 -29.78
CA ASN A 315 54.39 4.53 -30.60
C ASN A 315 54.32 3.04 -30.26
N LYS A 316 54.19 2.69 -28.97
CA LYS A 316 54.04 1.30 -28.52
C LYS A 316 52.72 0.67 -28.99
N LEU A 317 51.61 1.41 -28.96
CA LEU A 317 50.35 0.97 -29.58
C LEU A 317 50.55 0.71 -31.08
N LYS A 318 51.17 1.65 -31.80
CA LYS A 318 51.43 1.54 -33.24
C LYS A 318 52.32 0.34 -33.59
N GLN A 319 53.34 0.05 -32.78
CA GLN A 319 54.23 -1.09 -32.95
C GLN A 319 53.52 -2.44 -32.74
N HIS A 320 52.66 -2.57 -31.72
CA HIS A 320 52.04 -3.85 -31.37
C HIS A 320 50.66 -4.11 -32.01
N LEU A 321 49.94 -3.07 -32.44
CA LEU A 321 48.54 -3.18 -32.90
C LEU A 321 48.33 -2.84 -34.38
N SER A 322 49.34 -2.40 -35.12
CA SER A 322 49.24 -2.05 -36.56
C SER A 322 48.78 -3.20 -37.47
N GLY A 323 48.95 -4.45 -37.06
CA GLY A 323 48.45 -5.63 -37.79
C GLY A 323 46.96 -5.94 -37.56
N ASN A 324 46.23 -5.16 -36.76
CA ASN A 324 44.81 -5.37 -36.49
C ASN A 324 43.94 -4.39 -37.32
N PRO A 325 42.96 -4.87 -38.13
CA PRO A 325 42.15 -4.01 -39.00
C PRO A 325 41.24 -3.03 -38.24
N GLY A 326 41.01 -3.25 -36.94
CA GLY A 326 40.26 -2.36 -36.06
C GLY A 326 41.08 -1.21 -35.45
N PHE A 327 42.38 -1.10 -35.75
CA PHE A 327 43.29 -0.09 -35.20
C PHE A 327 44.09 0.64 -36.29
N LYS A 328 44.26 1.96 -36.15
CA LYS A 328 45.17 2.76 -37.01
C LYS A 328 45.94 3.77 -36.16
N GLY A 329 47.27 3.71 -36.16
CA GLY A 329 48.13 4.69 -35.47
C GLY A 329 48.53 5.84 -36.38
N GLU A 330 48.24 7.08 -35.99
CA GLU A 330 48.52 8.29 -36.79
C GLU A 330 49.99 8.75 -36.59
N GLN A 331 50.36 9.96 -37.02
CA GLN A 331 51.74 10.47 -36.83
C GLN A 331 51.86 11.36 -35.57
N ASP A 332 50.86 12.19 -35.29
CA ASP A 332 50.86 13.18 -34.20
C ASP A 332 50.53 12.61 -32.82
N GLY A 333 50.90 11.36 -32.54
CA GLY A 333 50.57 10.63 -31.30
C GLY A 333 49.12 10.13 -31.19
N ALA A 334 48.20 10.59 -32.05
CA ALA A 334 46.82 10.12 -32.08
C ALA A 334 46.67 8.68 -32.61
N PHE A 335 45.58 8.01 -32.24
CA PHE A 335 45.20 6.70 -32.78
C PHE A 335 43.70 6.57 -33.00
N LYS A 336 43.30 5.76 -33.97
CA LYS A 336 41.91 5.46 -34.32
C LYS A 336 41.53 4.02 -33.98
N ILE A 337 40.30 3.83 -33.50
CA ILE A 337 39.68 2.53 -33.28
C ILE A 337 38.37 2.44 -34.06
N CYS A 338 38.16 1.32 -34.75
CA CYS A 338 36.89 0.95 -35.37
C CYS A 338 35.97 0.30 -34.32
N HIS A 339 35.03 1.07 -33.79
CA HIS A 339 33.99 0.59 -32.86
C HIS A 339 32.73 0.14 -33.60
N TYR A 340 31.82 -0.56 -32.91
CA TYR A 340 30.49 -0.92 -33.46
C TYR A 340 29.69 0.28 -33.99
N ALA A 341 29.93 1.48 -33.46
CA ALA A 341 29.27 2.72 -33.87
C ALA A 341 30.02 3.50 -34.98
N GLY A 342 31.25 3.13 -35.32
CA GLY A 342 32.09 3.83 -36.31
C GLY A 342 33.55 4.02 -35.85
N GLU A 343 34.35 4.66 -36.69
CA GLU A 343 35.75 4.99 -36.39
C GLU A 343 35.87 6.25 -35.50
N VAL A 344 36.63 6.17 -34.42
CA VAL A 344 36.88 7.28 -33.48
C VAL A 344 38.38 7.51 -33.33
N SER A 345 38.85 8.76 -33.49
CA SER A 345 40.24 9.15 -33.21
C SER A 345 40.39 9.67 -31.77
N TYR A 346 41.42 9.21 -31.09
CA TYR A 346 41.77 9.53 -29.72
C TYR A 346 43.13 10.23 -29.66
N ASP A 347 43.18 11.32 -28.91
CA ASP A 347 44.38 12.12 -28.62
C ASP A 347 45.02 11.57 -27.33
N THR A 348 46.25 11.04 -27.43
CA THR A 348 46.93 10.43 -26.26
C THR A 348 47.32 11.43 -25.18
N THR A 349 47.24 12.74 -25.42
CA THR A 349 47.69 13.77 -24.48
C THR A 349 47.05 13.61 -23.09
N GLY A 350 47.87 13.32 -22.08
CA GLY A 350 47.47 13.10 -20.70
C GLY A 350 46.87 11.72 -20.41
N PHE A 351 46.98 10.73 -21.30
CA PHE A 351 46.51 9.35 -21.02
C PHE A 351 47.27 8.74 -19.84
N LEU A 352 48.60 8.86 -19.80
CA LEU A 352 49.40 8.31 -18.72
C LEU A 352 49.16 9.04 -17.39
N GLU A 353 49.04 10.38 -17.40
CA GLU A 353 48.69 11.18 -16.21
C GLU A 353 47.35 10.72 -15.61
N LYS A 354 46.31 10.66 -16.45
CA LYS A 354 44.95 10.28 -16.04
C LYS A 354 44.85 8.83 -15.57
N ASN A 355 45.60 7.90 -16.18
CA ASN A 355 45.56 6.49 -15.80
C ASN A 355 46.36 6.17 -14.52
N ARG A 356 47.44 6.93 -14.25
CA ARG A 356 48.25 6.80 -13.03
C ARG A 356 47.51 7.21 -11.75
N ASP A 357 46.58 8.17 -11.84
CA ASP A 357 45.76 8.68 -10.71
C ASP A 357 46.58 8.95 -9.42
N PRO A 358 47.66 9.76 -9.52
CA PRO A 358 48.62 9.92 -8.43
C PRO A 358 48.08 10.84 -7.33
N LEU A 359 47.42 10.28 -6.32
CA LEU A 359 47.25 10.96 -5.05
C LEU A 359 48.45 10.66 -4.14
N HIS A 360 49.19 11.70 -3.78
CA HIS A 360 50.41 11.59 -2.98
C HIS A 360 50.12 11.16 -1.53
N THR A 361 51.05 10.41 -0.93
CA THR A 361 50.96 9.94 0.47
C THR A 361 50.75 11.10 1.45
N GLU A 362 51.33 12.26 1.14
CA GLU A 362 51.22 13.52 1.85
C GLU A 362 49.76 14.03 1.87
N SER A 363 49.01 13.86 0.77
CA SER A 363 47.59 14.19 0.71
C SER A 363 46.74 13.25 1.57
N ILE A 364 47.08 11.95 1.64
CA ILE A 364 46.41 11.02 2.57
C ILE A 364 46.73 11.39 4.03
N GLN A 365 48.00 11.69 4.33
CA GLN A 365 48.45 12.11 5.66
C GLN A 365 47.84 13.45 6.09
N LEU A 366 47.64 14.38 5.15
CA LEU A 366 46.91 15.62 5.39
C LEU A 366 45.47 15.32 5.80
N LEU A 367 44.73 14.56 4.98
CA LEU A 367 43.32 14.24 5.20
C LEU A 367 43.09 13.48 6.53
N SER A 368 43.96 12.53 6.89
CA SER A 368 43.86 11.83 8.19
C SER A 368 44.21 12.70 9.40
N SER A 369 44.93 13.81 9.21
CA SER A 369 45.27 14.77 10.26
C SER A 369 44.25 15.92 10.44
N CYS A 370 43.19 15.95 9.63
CA CYS A 370 42.17 17.00 9.67
C CYS A 370 41.24 16.87 10.89
N LYS A 371 40.73 18.02 11.38
CA LYS A 371 39.85 18.06 12.55
C LYS A 371 38.42 17.57 12.29
N SER A 372 37.85 17.85 11.12
CA SER A 372 36.53 17.33 10.69
C SER A 372 36.58 15.84 10.38
N ASP A 373 35.44 15.16 10.39
CA ASP A 373 35.40 13.69 10.32
C ASP A 373 35.37 13.15 8.87
N LEU A 374 34.62 13.77 7.95
CA LEU A 374 34.63 13.38 6.53
C LEU A 374 36.04 13.23 5.91
N PRO A 375 37.01 14.15 6.10
CA PRO A 375 38.37 13.94 5.61
C PRO A 375 39.09 12.73 6.23
N LYS A 376 38.85 12.42 7.52
CA LYS A 376 39.41 11.23 8.16
C LYS A 376 38.82 9.96 7.56
N ASP A 377 37.52 9.94 7.31
CA ASP A 377 36.83 8.81 6.68
C ASP A 377 37.32 8.59 5.23
N PHE A 378 37.52 9.66 4.47
CA PHE A 378 38.10 9.57 3.13
C PHE A 378 39.53 9.00 3.19
N ALA A 379 40.34 9.44 4.16
CA ALA A 379 41.70 8.92 4.36
C ALA A 379 41.71 7.46 4.84
N SER A 380 40.81 7.06 5.75
CA SER A 380 40.74 5.69 6.26
C SER A 380 40.33 4.70 5.17
N VAL A 381 39.40 5.08 4.29
CA VAL A 381 39.06 4.32 3.07
C VAL A 381 40.26 4.20 2.14
N MET A 382 41.00 5.28 1.88
CA MET A 382 42.21 5.26 1.04
C MET A 382 43.32 4.34 1.62
N ILE A 383 43.49 4.32 2.94
CA ILE A 383 44.45 3.45 3.64
C ILE A 383 43.98 1.98 3.63
N ALA A 384 42.68 1.73 3.84
CA ALA A 384 42.12 0.38 3.77
C ALA A 384 42.31 -0.25 2.37
N TYR A 385 42.25 0.55 1.30
CA TYR A 385 42.51 0.06 -0.07
C TYR A 385 43.97 -0.33 -0.33
N SER A 386 44.96 0.27 0.36
CA SER A 386 46.36 -0.12 0.21
C SER A 386 46.76 -1.31 1.11
N GLN A 387 46.10 -1.49 2.25
CA GLN A 387 46.41 -2.57 3.21
C GLN A 387 45.72 -3.91 2.89
N ASN A 388 44.49 -3.93 2.34
CA ASN A 388 43.67 -5.14 2.15
C ASN A 388 44.18 -6.15 1.08
N LYS A 389 45.49 -6.23 0.81
CA LYS A 389 46.11 -7.22 -0.08
C LYS A 389 47.40 -7.86 0.47
N SER A 390 47.87 -7.48 1.66
CA SER A 390 49.15 -7.95 2.22
C SER A 390 49.09 -9.33 2.90
N SER A 391 48.23 -10.24 2.42
CA SER A 391 47.94 -11.53 3.09
C SER A 391 48.17 -12.78 2.22
N LEU A 392 48.70 -12.63 1.00
CA LEU A 392 49.28 -13.75 0.22
C LEU A 392 50.66 -13.39 -0.35
N SER A 393 51.62 -14.30 -0.13
CA SER A 393 52.98 -14.38 -0.70
C SER A 393 53.84 -13.11 -0.70
N CYS A 394 54.76 -13.02 0.26
CA CYS A 394 55.91 -12.12 0.18
C CYS A 394 56.84 -12.56 -0.97
N HIS A 395 56.93 -11.77 -2.05
CA HIS A 395 58.14 -11.70 -2.90
C HIS A 395 58.14 -10.54 -3.92
N LEU A 396 56.99 -9.94 -4.26
CA LEU A 396 56.89 -8.82 -5.22
C LEU A 396 56.70 -7.45 -4.51
N LEU A 397 57.74 -6.98 -3.80
CA LEU A 397 57.69 -5.77 -2.96
C LEU A 397 57.80 -4.43 -3.72
N VAL A 398 57.36 -4.35 -4.99
CA VAL A 398 57.48 -3.14 -5.83
C VAL A 398 56.16 -2.72 -6.51
N ASP A 399 55.26 -3.64 -6.82
CA ASP A 399 54.06 -3.35 -7.63
C ASP A 399 52.82 -2.89 -6.85
N SER A 400 52.79 -3.08 -5.52
CA SER A 400 51.60 -2.92 -4.68
C SER A 400 51.00 -1.50 -4.60
N GLN A 401 51.60 -0.51 -5.24
CA GLN A 401 51.19 0.91 -5.18
C GLN A 401 50.53 1.44 -6.46
N LYS A 402 50.35 0.62 -7.52
CA LYS A 402 49.97 1.09 -8.88
C LYS A 402 48.72 0.43 -9.50
N GLN A 403 47.60 0.30 -8.77
CA GLN A 403 46.34 -0.11 -9.44
C GLN A 403 45.72 1.07 -10.22
N SER A 404 45.97 1.12 -11.53
CA SER A 404 45.53 2.17 -12.46
C SER A 404 44.01 2.34 -12.58
N VAL A 405 43.58 3.50 -13.09
CA VAL A 405 42.15 3.82 -13.32
C VAL A 405 41.51 2.81 -14.28
N VAL A 406 42.19 2.44 -15.36
CA VAL A 406 41.71 1.43 -16.31
C VAL A 406 41.48 0.08 -15.61
N ASN A 407 42.41 -0.37 -14.76
CA ASN A 407 42.22 -1.63 -14.03
C ASN A 407 41.11 -1.56 -12.98
N LYS A 408 40.95 -0.43 -12.28
CA LYS A 408 39.78 -0.18 -11.39
C LYS A 408 38.47 -0.25 -12.19
N PHE A 409 38.41 0.44 -13.33
CA PHE A 409 37.23 0.53 -14.20
C PHE A 409 36.87 -0.82 -14.85
N LYS A 410 37.84 -1.54 -15.41
CA LYS A 410 37.66 -2.87 -16.00
C LYS A 410 37.12 -3.88 -14.98
N ALA A 411 37.63 -3.85 -13.74
CA ALA A 411 37.13 -4.70 -12.67
C ALA A 411 35.68 -4.36 -12.24
N GLN A 412 35.33 -3.07 -12.18
CA GLN A 412 33.95 -2.62 -11.91
C GLN A 412 33.01 -3.01 -13.05
N LEU A 413 33.41 -2.81 -14.30
CA LEU A 413 32.64 -3.18 -15.50
C LEU A 413 32.41 -4.69 -15.56
N PHE A 414 33.45 -5.52 -15.39
CA PHE A 414 33.30 -6.98 -15.41
C PHE A 414 32.35 -7.48 -14.31
N LYS A 415 32.43 -6.89 -13.10
CA LYS A 415 31.49 -7.18 -12.01
C LYS A 415 30.05 -6.78 -12.32
N LEU A 416 29.84 -5.70 -13.09
CA LEU A 416 28.52 -5.34 -13.61
C LEU A 416 28.03 -6.34 -14.66
N MET A 417 28.88 -6.72 -15.64
CA MET A 417 28.51 -7.70 -16.67
C MET A 417 28.05 -9.03 -16.07
N GLN A 418 28.82 -9.56 -15.11
CA GLN A 418 28.46 -10.79 -14.38
C GLN A 418 27.13 -10.66 -13.62
N GLN A 419 26.78 -9.46 -13.12
CA GLN A 419 25.49 -9.22 -12.48
C GLN A 419 24.32 -9.10 -13.47
N LEU A 420 24.58 -8.64 -14.70
CA LEU A 420 23.57 -8.58 -15.77
C LEU A 420 23.30 -9.97 -16.37
N GLU A 421 24.34 -10.78 -16.59
CA GLU A 421 24.27 -12.15 -17.12
C GLU A 421 23.45 -13.10 -16.23
N ASN A 422 23.33 -12.79 -14.93
CA ASN A 422 22.47 -13.52 -13.99
C ASN A 422 21.03 -12.96 -13.90
N THR A 423 20.59 -12.19 -14.91
CA THR A 423 19.24 -11.60 -14.99
C THR A 423 18.67 -11.69 -16.40
N SER A 424 17.33 -11.61 -16.53
CA SER A 424 16.69 -11.44 -17.83
C SER A 424 16.75 -9.96 -18.24
N PRO A 425 17.44 -9.59 -19.34
CA PRO A 425 17.63 -8.20 -19.70
C PRO A 425 16.43 -7.64 -20.48
N HIS A 426 16.12 -6.36 -20.24
CA HIS A 426 15.20 -5.58 -21.05
C HIS A 426 15.91 -4.32 -21.54
N PHE A 427 16.02 -4.15 -22.85
CA PHE A 427 16.78 -3.06 -23.47
C PHE A 427 15.89 -1.90 -23.89
N ILE A 428 16.30 -0.68 -23.56
CA ILE A 428 15.67 0.57 -24.01
C ILE A 428 16.77 1.40 -24.70
N ARG A 429 16.58 1.75 -25.97
CA ARG A 429 17.49 2.62 -26.72
C ARG A 429 16.86 4.00 -26.85
N CYS A 430 17.46 5.00 -26.21
CA CYS A 430 17.08 6.40 -26.36
C CYS A 430 17.71 6.96 -27.65
N ILE A 431 16.93 7.70 -28.44
CA ILE A 431 17.37 8.30 -29.72
C ILE A 431 17.19 9.82 -29.63
N GLN A 432 18.25 10.57 -29.92
CA GLN A 432 18.22 12.02 -29.99
C GLN A 432 17.68 12.48 -31.35
N PRO A 433 16.56 13.24 -31.42
CA PRO A 433 15.92 13.56 -32.70
C PRO A 433 16.60 14.71 -33.46
N ASN A 434 17.37 15.58 -32.81
CA ASN A 434 18.17 16.64 -33.43
C ASN A 434 19.29 17.13 -32.49
N ASN A 435 20.37 17.65 -33.06
CA ASN A 435 21.49 18.22 -32.29
C ASN A 435 21.18 19.59 -31.64
N LYS A 436 20.11 20.25 -32.08
CA LYS A 436 19.72 21.61 -31.64
C LYS A 436 18.86 21.61 -30.37
N GLN A 437 18.59 20.44 -29.79
CA GLN A 437 17.74 20.21 -28.61
C GLN A 437 16.32 20.81 -28.72
N ARG A 438 15.81 21.01 -29.94
CA ARG A 438 14.50 21.64 -30.18
C ARG A 438 13.37 20.59 -30.19
N PRO A 439 12.21 20.87 -29.55
CA PRO A 439 11.06 19.99 -29.65
C PRO A 439 10.50 19.97 -31.07
N ARG A 440 9.94 18.83 -31.48
CA ARG A 440 9.32 18.58 -32.81
C ARG A 440 10.24 18.73 -34.04
N GLN A 441 11.54 18.96 -33.86
CA GLN A 441 12.52 18.91 -34.96
C GLN A 441 13.13 17.50 -35.06
N PHE A 442 13.22 16.98 -36.28
CA PHE A 442 13.79 15.66 -36.59
C PHE A 442 14.87 15.81 -37.67
N GLU A 443 16.03 15.22 -37.43
CA GLU A 443 17.25 15.34 -38.24
C GLU A 443 17.59 13.95 -38.80
N HIS A 444 17.27 13.72 -40.08
CA HIS A 444 17.19 12.37 -40.64
C HIS A 444 18.51 11.59 -40.51
N ASP A 445 19.61 12.17 -40.95
CA ASP A 445 20.91 11.49 -41.00
C ASP A 445 21.45 11.19 -39.59
N LEU A 446 21.23 12.11 -38.64
CA LEU A 446 21.57 11.93 -37.23
C LEU A 446 20.81 10.76 -36.60
N VAL A 447 19.51 10.62 -36.90
CA VAL A 447 18.68 9.51 -36.40
C VAL A 447 19.02 8.20 -37.12
N LEU A 448 19.20 8.24 -38.43
CA LEU A 448 19.59 7.07 -39.23
C LEU A 448 20.95 6.52 -38.79
N HIS A 449 21.92 7.39 -38.50
CA HIS A 449 23.21 7.01 -37.93
C HIS A 449 23.04 6.33 -36.55
N GLN A 450 22.33 6.97 -35.61
CA GLN A 450 22.07 6.37 -34.29
C GLN A 450 21.37 5.00 -34.36
N LEU A 451 20.41 4.81 -35.27
CA LEU A 451 19.71 3.54 -35.45
C LEU A 451 20.63 2.42 -35.96
N LYS A 452 21.57 2.75 -36.86
CA LYS A 452 22.63 1.82 -37.29
C LYS A 452 23.57 1.48 -36.13
N CYS A 453 24.13 2.50 -35.47
CA CYS A 453 25.05 2.30 -34.34
C CYS A 453 24.40 1.50 -33.21
N CYS A 454 23.14 1.72 -32.87
CA CYS A 454 22.45 0.99 -31.80
C CYS A 454 22.02 -0.44 -32.18
N GLY A 455 22.31 -0.92 -33.40
CA GLY A 455 21.94 -2.25 -33.87
C GLY A 455 20.43 -2.48 -34.06
N VAL A 456 19.66 -1.41 -34.29
CA VAL A 456 18.17 -1.47 -34.24
C VAL A 456 17.60 -2.14 -35.48
N PHE A 457 18.25 -2.03 -36.64
CA PHE A 457 17.82 -2.70 -37.87
C PHE A 457 17.99 -4.22 -37.78
N GLU A 458 19.05 -4.67 -37.12
CA GLU A 458 19.39 -6.07 -36.88
C GLU A 458 18.40 -6.69 -35.89
N VAL A 459 18.03 -5.95 -34.82
CA VAL A 459 16.94 -6.32 -33.90
C VAL A 459 15.63 -6.54 -34.65
N VAL A 460 15.24 -5.61 -35.53
CA VAL A 460 14.00 -5.69 -36.31
C VAL A 460 14.06 -6.84 -37.32
N ARG A 461 15.22 -7.13 -37.91
CA ARG A 461 15.42 -8.28 -38.82
C ARG A 461 15.19 -9.60 -38.10
N ILE A 462 15.84 -9.82 -36.95
CA ILE A 462 15.64 -11.02 -36.10
C ILE A 462 14.18 -11.11 -35.64
N SER A 463 13.63 -10.04 -35.06
CA SER A 463 12.27 -10.03 -34.48
C SER A 463 11.16 -10.31 -35.50
N ARG A 464 11.42 -10.09 -36.80
CA ARG A 464 10.52 -10.44 -37.91
C ARG A 464 10.73 -11.87 -38.40
N ALA A 465 11.98 -12.33 -38.47
CA ALA A 465 12.32 -13.65 -38.98
C ALA A 465 12.03 -14.77 -37.95
N GLY A 466 12.27 -14.52 -36.67
CA GLY A 466 12.21 -15.51 -35.59
C GLY A 466 10.88 -15.57 -34.82
N TYR A 467 10.95 -16.13 -33.61
CA TYR A 467 9.80 -16.46 -32.77
C TYR A 467 9.93 -15.78 -31.40
N PRO A 468 9.48 -14.51 -31.27
CA PRO A 468 9.69 -13.71 -30.06
C PRO A 468 8.76 -14.09 -28.89
N THR A 469 7.74 -14.94 -29.11
CA THR A 469 6.93 -15.49 -28.02
C THR A 469 7.28 -16.96 -27.80
N ARG A 470 7.84 -17.27 -26.63
CA ARG A 470 8.33 -18.60 -26.25
C ARG A 470 7.70 -19.03 -24.95
N MET A 471 7.22 -20.26 -24.87
CA MET A 471 6.60 -20.82 -23.66
C MET A 471 6.89 -22.32 -23.59
N THR A 472 7.15 -22.88 -22.40
CA THR A 472 7.23 -24.35 -22.28
C THR A 472 5.87 -24.99 -22.55
N HIS A 473 5.84 -26.23 -23.02
CA HIS A 473 4.58 -26.97 -23.25
C HIS A 473 3.68 -27.01 -22.00
N GLN A 474 4.28 -27.09 -20.81
CA GLN A 474 3.55 -26.98 -19.53
C GLN A 474 2.96 -25.57 -19.34
N GLN A 475 3.76 -24.51 -19.48
CA GLN A 475 3.28 -23.13 -19.29
C GLN A 475 2.16 -22.76 -20.26
N PHE A 476 2.22 -23.28 -21.50
CA PHE A 476 1.21 -23.04 -22.52
C PHE A 476 -0.08 -23.82 -22.23
N ALA A 477 0.03 -25.10 -21.86
CA ALA A 477 -1.10 -25.92 -21.42
C ALA A 477 -1.79 -25.36 -20.16
N GLU A 478 -1.04 -24.91 -19.15
CA GLU A 478 -1.61 -24.25 -17.95
C GLU A 478 -2.32 -22.93 -18.29
N ARG A 479 -1.80 -22.16 -19.24
CA ARG A 479 -2.30 -20.82 -19.59
C ARG A 479 -3.49 -20.83 -20.57
N TYR A 480 -3.60 -21.84 -21.42
CA TYR A 480 -4.60 -21.89 -22.49
C TYR A 480 -5.37 -23.22 -22.60
N GLY A 481 -4.94 -24.30 -21.93
CA GLY A 481 -5.60 -25.61 -22.02
C GLY A 481 -7.06 -25.62 -21.55
N PHE A 482 -7.46 -24.69 -20.67
CA PHE A 482 -8.86 -24.50 -20.28
C PHE A 482 -9.76 -23.93 -21.39
N LEU A 483 -9.18 -23.50 -22.53
CA LEU A 483 -9.93 -23.12 -23.74
C LEU A 483 -10.39 -24.34 -24.55
N LEU A 484 -9.87 -25.54 -24.25
CA LEU A 484 -10.28 -26.80 -24.87
C LEU A 484 -11.51 -27.40 -24.19
N SER A 485 -12.16 -28.35 -24.88
CA SER A 485 -13.12 -29.25 -24.24
C SER A 485 -12.45 -30.13 -23.18
N HIS A 486 -13.19 -30.44 -22.10
CA HIS A 486 -12.70 -31.27 -20.98
C HIS A 486 -12.16 -32.65 -21.40
N SER A 487 -12.56 -33.19 -22.55
CA SER A 487 -12.08 -34.48 -23.07
C SER A 487 -10.61 -34.48 -23.54
N VAL A 488 -10.02 -33.31 -23.81
CA VAL A 488 -8.62 -33.17 -24.27
C VAL A 488 -7.68 -32.73 -23.13
N ALA A 489 -8.24 -32.15 -22.06
CA ALA A 489 -7.49 -31.60 -20.93
C ALA A 489 -6.77 -32.64 -20.04
N SER A 490 -6.93 -33.94 -20.31
CA SER A 490 -6.26 -35.06 -19.62
C SER A 490 -5.01 -35.58 -20.36
N GLN A 491 -4.64 -34.99 -21.50
CA GLN A 491 -3.46 -35.40 -22.27
C GLN A 491 -2.17 -34.73 -21.80
N ASN A 492 -1.03 -35.18 -22.34
CA ASN A 492 0.28 -34.59 -22.05
C ASN A 492 0.34 -33.10 -22.47
N PRO A 493 1.14 -32.24 -21.80
CA PRO A 493 1.15 -30.80 -22.08
C PRO A 493 1.47 -30.42 -23.53
N LEU A 494 2.31 -31.20 -24.22
CA LEU A 494 2.58 -31.06 -25.66
C LEU A 494 1.31 -31.26 -26.49
N SER A 495 0.57 -32.34 -26.23
CA SER A 495 -0.69 -32.67 -26.92
C SER A 495 -1.77 -31.61 -26.70
N ILE A 496 -1.92 -31.13 -25.45
CA ILE A 496 -2.81 -30.00 -25.11
C ILE A 496 -2.38 -28.74 -25.88
N SER A 497 -1.07 -28.46 -25.94
CA SER A 497 -0.54 -27.28 -26.62
C SER A 497 -0.81 -27.32 -28.13
N VAL A 498 -0.56 -28.45 -28.80
CA VAL A 498 -0.89 -28.64 -30.23
C VAL A 498 -2.40 -28.55 -30.48
N ALA A 499 -3.23 -29.15 -29.61
CA ALA A 499 -4.69 -29.08 -29.74
C ALA A 499 -5.22 -27.64 -29.61
N VAL A 500 -4.62 -26.80 -28.75
CA VAL A 500 -4.96 -25.36 -28.68
C VAL A 500 -4.59 -24.63 -29.98
N LEU A 501 -3.40 -24.87 -30.54
CA LEU A 501 -2.99 -24.24 -31.80
C LEU A 501 -3.94 -24.62 -32.96
N GLN A 502 -4.35 -25.88 -33.02
CA GLN A 502 -5.31 -26.39 -34.01
C GLN A 502 -6.73 -25.83 -33.81
N GLN A 503 -7.26 -25.83 -32.58
CA GLN A 503 -8.62 -25.32 -32.28
C GLN A 503 -8.77 -23.83 -32.60
N PHE A 504 -7.69 -23.05 -32.48
CA PHE A 504 -7.66 -21.63 -32.84
C PHE A 504 -7.11 -21.36 -34.26
N SER A 505 -6.92 -22.43 -35.06
CA SER A 505 -6.52 -22.39 -36.47
C SER A 505 -5.29 -21.51 -36.77
N ILE A 506 -4.29 -21.57 -35.89
CA ILE A 506 -3.02 -20.85 -36.10
C ILE A 506 -2.24 -21.56 -37.22
N PRO A 507 -1.81 -20.87 -38.30
CA PRO A 507 -1.13 -21.52 -39.42
C PRO A 507 0.20 -22.17 -39.00
N PRO A 508 0.59 -23.33 -39.57
CA PRO A 508 1.86 -23.99 -39.26
C PRO A 508 3.11 -23.12 -39.49
N GLU A 509 3.08 -22.18 -40.43
CA GLU A 509 4.17 -21.22 -40.68
C GLU A 509 4.39 -20.21 -39.54
N MET A 510 3.38 -20.06 -38.65
CA MET A 510 3.31 -19.04 -37.62
C MET A 510 3.73 -19.54 -36.23
N TYR A 511 4.02 -20.83 -36.09
CA TYR A 511 4.58 -21.43 -34.89
C TYR A 511 5.63 -22.50 -35.22
N GLN A 512 6.43 -22.89 -34.24
CA GLN A 512 7.27 -24.07 -34.27
C GLN A 512 7.14 -24.84 -32.94
N VAL A 513 7.30 -26.16 -33.01
CA VAL A 513 7.13 -27.08 -31.87
C VAL A 513 8.48 -27.72 -31.59
N GLY A 514 9.17 -27.24 -30.57
CA GLY A 514 10.43 -27.81 -30.13
C GLY A 514 10.23 -28.88 -29.06
N TYR A 515 11.33 -29.50 -28.63
CA TYR A 515 11.32 -30.59 -27.65
C TYR A 515 10.69 -30.19 -26.30
N THR A 516 10.89 -28.95 -25.84
CA THR A 516 10.40 -28.46 -24.54
C THR A 516 9.45 -27.25 -24.64
N LYS A 517 9.46 -26.51 -25.75
CA LYS A 517 8.75 -25.22 -25.92
C LYS A 517 7.91 -25.15 -27.19
N LEU A 518 6.90 -24.30 -27.12
CA LEU A 518 6.29 -23.67 -28.29
C LEU A 518 6.96 -22.33 -28.59
N PHE A 519 7.21 -22.11 -29.87
CA PHE A 519 7.76 -20.89 -30.44
C PHE A 519 6.71 -20.27 -31.35
N LEU A 520 6.35 -19.00 -31.14
CA LEU A 520 5.25 -18.33 -31.84
C LEU A 520 5.70 -16.98 -32.42
N ARG A 521 5.28 -16.72 -33.66
CA ARG A 521 5.48 -15.43 -34.32
C ARG A 521 4.66 -14.32 -33.65
N THR A 522 5.07 -13.08 -33.86
CA THR A 522 4.40 -11.88 -33.34
C THR A 522 2.91 -11.87 -33.70
N GLY A 523 2.07 -11.48 -32.73
CA GLY A 523 0.62 -11.30 -32.91
C GLY A 523 -0.23 -12.55 -32.68
N GLN A 524 0.28 -13.76 -32.92
CA GLN A 524 -0.52 -15.00 -32.87
C GLN A 524 -1.21 -15.25 -31.51
N VAL A 525 -0.48 -14.97 -30.42
CA VAL A 525 -0.98 -15.14 -29.05
C VAL A 525 -2.08 -14.12 -28.67
N ALA A 526 -2.26 -13.02 -29.43
CA ALA A 526 -3.34 -12.06 -29.15
C ALA A 526 -4.73 -12.67 -29.30
N ALA A 527 -4.92 -13.62 -30.23
CA ALA A 527 -6.19 -14.33 -30.39
C ALA A 527 -6.51 -15.21 -29.16
N LEU A 528 -5.50 -15.95 -28.67
CA LEU A 528 -5.60 -16.82 -27.49
C LEU A 528 -5.83 -16.02 -26.21
N GLU A 529 -5.09 -14.93 -26.00
CA GLU A 529 -5.29 -14.02 -24.86
C GLU A 529 -6.68 -13.36 -24.89
N ASN A 530 -7.19 -12.96 -26.05
CA ASN A 530 -8.54 -12.44 -26.18
C ASN A 530 -9.62 -13.52 -25.89
N ALA A 531 -9.40 -14.78 -26.28
CA ALA A 531 -10.29 -15.88 -25.94
C ALA A 531 -10.30 -16.18 -24.42
N LYS A 532 -9.11 -16.25 -23.82
CA LYS A 532 -8.89 -16.34 -22.37
C LYS A 532 -9.60 -15.20 -21.62
N ASN A 533 -9.44 -13.95 -22.06
CA ASN A 533 -10.07 -12.80 -21.41
C ASN A 533 -11.60 -12.86 -21.50
N ARG A 534 -12.17 -13.33 -22.62
CA ARG A 534 -13.62 -13.62 -22.73
C ARG A 534 -14.09 -14.69 -21.75
N MET A 535 -13.34 -15.78 -21.56
CA MET A 535 -13.68 -16.79 -20.53
C MET A 535 -13.46 -16.29 -19.10
N LEU A 536 -12.46 -15.44 -18.85
CA LEU A 536 -12.22 -14.81 -17.55
C LEU A 536 -13.32 -13.82 -17.15
N HIS A 537 -14.11 -13.27 -18.10
CA HIS A 537 -15.38 -12.60 -17.74
C HIS A 537 -16.39 -13.54 -17.06
N GLY A 538 -16.22 -14.86 -17.12
CA GLY A 538 -16.91 -15.83 -16.25
C GLY A 538 -16.71 -15.54 -14.75
N ALA A 539 -15.62 -14.90 -14.35
CA ALA A 539 -15.41 -14.41 -12.99
C ALA A 539 -16.47 -13.37 -12.57
N LEU A 540 -17.08 -12.63 -13.50
CA LEU A 540 -18.21 -11.74 -13.20
C LEU A 540 -19.42 -12.52 -12.67
N ARG A 541 -19.64 -13.77 -13.11
CA ARG A 541 -20.71 -14.65 -12.58
C ARG A 541 -20.40 -15.04 -11.12
N ILE A 542 -19.14 -15.31 -10.80
CA ILE A 542 -18.67 -15.59 -9.43
C ILE A 542 -18.84 -14.34 -8.56
N GLN A 543 -18.33 -13.18 -9.01
CA GLN A 543 -18.45 -11.90 -8.30
C GLN A 543 -19.91 -11.50 -8.07
N ARG A 544 -20.79 -11.63 -9.08
CA ARG A 544 -22.23 -11.37 -8.96
C ARG A 544 -22.87 -12.26 -7.90
N ASN A 545 -22.58 -13.57 -7.93
CA ASN A 545 -23.12 -14.52 -6.96
C ASN A 545 -22.60 -14.25 -5.54
N PHE A 546 -21.31 -13.89 -5.39
CA PHE A 546 -20.69 -13.52 -4.11
C PHE A 546 -21.26 -12.21 -3.54
N ARG A 547 -21.32 -11.13 -4.34
CA ARG A 547 -21.95 -9.85 -3.95
C ARG A 547 -23.40 -10.08 -3.52
N GLY A 548 -24.17 -10.82 -4.32
CA GLY A 548 -25.55 -11.17 -3.98
C GLY A 548 -25.67 -12.04 -2.71
N LEU A 549 -24.73 -12.93 -2.41
CA LEU A 549 -24.70 -13.68 -1.15
C LEU A 549 -24.39 -12.77 0.04
N HIS A 550 -23.43 -11.85 -0.11
CA HIS A 550 -23.02 -10.89 0.92
C HIS A 550 -24.20 -9.97 1.31
N THR A 551 -24.77 -9.25 0.34
CA THR A 551 -25.91 -8.35 0.57
C THR A 551 -27.14 -9.06 1.13
N ARG A 552 -27.40 -10.33 0.73
CA ARG A 552 -28.49 -11.12 1.33
C ARG A 552 -28.22 -11.47 2.80
N ARG A 553 -26.97 -11.80 3.18
CA ARG A 553 -26.60 -12.02 4.59
C ARG A 553 -26.79 -10.75 5.42
N GLU A 554 -26.33 -9.61 4.92
CA GLU A 554 -26.50 -8.31 5.57
C GLU A 554 -27.98 -7.93 5.73
N TYR A 555 -28.78 -8.07 4.68
CA TYR A 555 -30.22 -7.84 4.72
C TYR A 555 -30.93 -8.74 5.75
N TYR A 556 -30.59 -10.03 5.83
CA TYR A 556 -31.17 -10.91 6.85
C TYR A 556 -30.77 -10.52 8.28
N THR A 557 -29.55 -10.06 8.50
CA THR A 557 -29.11 -9.53 9.81
C THR A 557 -29.89 -8.25 10.16
N LEU A 558 -30.00 -7.30 9.23
CA LEU A 558 -30.75 -6.06 9.42
C LEU A 558 -32.24 -6.33 9.67
N LYS A 559 -32.86 -7.23 8.89
CA LYS A 559 -34.26 -7.64 9.05
C LYS A 559 -34.50 -8.28 10.42
N LYS A 560 -33.60 -9.16 10.89
CA LYS A 560 -33.69 -9.74 12.25
C LYS A 560 -33.62 -8.67 13.33
N GLY A 561 -32.67 -7.72 13.22
CA GLY A 561 -32.56 -6.60 14.16
C GLY A 561 -33.81 -5.71 14.18
N ALA A 562 -34.33 -5.35 13.00
CA ALA A 562 -35.54 -4.55 12.87
C ALA A 562 -36.78 -5.26 13.46
N THR A 563 -36.98 -6.56 13.18
CA THR A 563 -38.08 -7.34 13.75
C THR A 563 -37.98 -7.47 15.27
N ALA A 564 -36.78 -7.63 15.83
CA ALA A 564 -36.55 -7.68 17.27
C ALA A 564 -36.82 -6.34 17.96
N LEU A 565 -36.43 -5.22 17.35
CA LEU A 565 -36.78 -3.88 17.84
C LEU A 565 -38.30 -3.64 17.78
N GLN A 566 -38.94 -4.05 16.68
CA GLN A 566 -40.39 -3.94 16.51
C GLN A 566 -41.17 -4.78 17.54
N SER A 567 -40.72 -6.00 17.87
CA SER A 567 -41.37 -6.81 18.90
C SER A 567 -41.20 -6.22 20.31
N PHE A 568 -40.03 -5.68 20.64
CA PHE A 568 -39.79 -4.98 21.90
C PHE A 568 -40.73 -3.76 22.06
N VAL A 569 -40.76 -2.87 21.06
CA VAL A 569 -41.61 -1.66 21.07
C VAL A 569 -43.11 -2.01 21.12
N ARG A 570 -43.55 -3.06 20.41
CA ARG A 570 -44.93 -3.57 20.50
C ARG A 570 -45.25 -4.09 21.91
N GLY A 571 -44.35 -4.88 22.51
CA GLY A 571 -44.50 -5.43 23.85
C GLY A 571 -44.42 -4.38 24.97
N GLU A 572 -43.64 -3.30 24.80
CA GLU A 572 -43.64 -2.15 25.69
C GLU A 572 -44.96 -1.35 25.59
N LYS A 573 -45.42 -1.03 24.38
CA LYS A 573 -46.71 -0.35 24.17
C LYS A 573 -47.89 -1.14 24.73
N ALA A 574 -47.85 -2.48 24.63
CA ALA A 574 -48.85 -3.36 25.24
C ALA A 574 -48.83 -3.29 26.77
N ARG A 575 -47.64 -3.41 27.40
CA ARG A 575 -47.47 -3.29 28.86
C ARG A 575 -47.93 -1.93 29.38
N PHE A 576 -47.51 -0.83 28.74
CA PHE A 576 -47.93 0.52 29.13
C PHE A 576 -49.46 0.71 29.05
N ARG A 577 -50.11 0.17 28.01
CA ARG A 577 -51.58 0.21 27.87
C ARG A 577 -52.27 -0.63 28.95
N PHE A 578 -51.75 -1.82 29.28
CA PHE A 578 -52.27 -2.65 30.36
C PHE A 578 -52.15 -1.93 31.71
N ASP A 579 -50.97 -1.40 32.03
CA ASP A 579 -50.70 -0.64 33.26
C ASP A 579 -51.66 0.54 33.44
N TYR A 580 -51.87 1.33 32.38
CA TYR A 580 -52.81 2.45 32.38
C TYR A 580 -54.25 1.98 32.64
N LEU A 581 -54.70 0.93 31.94
CA LEU A 581 -56.06 0.40 32.10
C LEU A 581 -56.26 -0.24 33.48
N PHE A 582 -55.28 -0.96 34.01
CA PHE A 582 -55.33 -1.57 35.34
C PHE A 582 -55.36 -0.51 36.45
N LYS A 583 -54.53 0.53 36.35
CA LYS A 583 -54.56 1.69 37.27
C LYS A 583 -55.92 2.40 37.22
N ARG A 584 -56.47 2.64 36.03
CA ARG A 584 -57.80 3.26 35.83
C ARG A 584 -58.94 2.38 36.35
N TRP A 585 -58.91 1.07 36.12
CA TRP A 585 -59.90 0.11 36.63
C TRP A 585 -59.86 0.03 38.16
N ARG A 586 -58.67 -0.09 38.76
CA ARG A 586 -58.50 -0.12 40.22
C ARG A 586 -59.01 1.17 40.87
N ALA A 587 -58.76 2.33 40.27
CA ALA A 587 -59.32 3.61 40.73
C ALA A 587 -60.87 3.63 40.64
N ALA A 588 -61.44 3.20 39.51
CA ALA A 588 -62.89 3.12 39.33
C ALA A 588 -63.58 2.19 40.34
N VAL A 589 -63.01 0.99 40.57
CA VAL A 589 -63.53 0.01 41.54
C VAL A 589 -63.44 0.55 42.97
N LEU A 590 -62.35 1.25 43.33
CA LEU A 590 -62.24 1.91 44.64
C LEU A 590 -63.31 2.99 44.82
N ILE A 591 -63.47 3.89 43.85
CA ILE A 591 -64.49 4.95 43.89
C ILE A 591 -65.89 4.34 44.01
N GLN A 592 -66.23 3.36 43.18
CA GLN A 592 -67.52 2.66 43.24
C GLN A 592 -67.76 1.97 44.60
N LYS A 593 -66.73 1.34 45.18
CA LYS A 593 -66.81 0.71 46.52
C LYS A 593 -67.13 1.73 47.62
N TYR A 594 -66.44 2.87 47.64
CA TYR A 594 -66.69 3.92 48.64
C TYR A 594 -68.04 4.62 48.43
N THR A 595 -68.43 4.94 47.19
CA THR A 595 -69.73 5.56 46.90
C THR A 595 -70.91 4.64 47.22
N ARG A 596 -70.84 3.35 46.86
CA ARG A 596 -71.87 2.37 47.24
C ARG A 596 -71.99 2.22 48.77
N ARG A 597 -70.86 2.14 49.48
CA ARG A 597 -70.85 2.11 50.97
C ARG A 597 -71.51 3.36 51.56
N ARG A 598 -71.19 4.54 51.04
CA ARG A 598 -71.78 5.81 51.51
C ARG A 598 -73.30 5.85 51.26
N LEU A 599 -73.75 5.51 50.05
CA LEU A 599 -75.16 5.55 49.68
C LEU A 599 -76.01 4.61 50.53
N ALA A 600 -75.56 3.36 50.72
CA ALA A 600 -76.25 2.39 51.56
C ALA A 600 -76.33 2.84 53.02
N ALA A 601 -75.25 3.42 53.57
CA ALA A 601 -75.25 3.97 54.93
C ALA A 601 -76.23 5.15 55.07
N THR A 602 -76.27 6.08 54.12
CA THR A 602 -77.26 7.18 54.12
C THR A 602 -78.70 6.64 54.03
N MET A 603 -79.00 5.74 53.11
CA MET A 603 -80.35 5.15 52.99
C MET A 603 -80.81 4.45 54.28
N PHE A 604 -79.93 3.69 54.94
CA PHE A 604 -80.25 3.04 56.21
C PHE A 604 -80.48 4.06 57.34
N THR A 605 -79.65 5.10 57.44
CA THR A 605 -79.87 6.16 58.45
C THR A 605 -81.13 6.99 58.19
N ASP A 606 -81.52 7.21 56.94
CA ASP A 606 -82.76 7.92 56.60
C ASP A 606 -84.00 7.04 56.80
N GLN A 607 -83.91 5.73 56.54
CA GLN A 607 -84.94 4.77 56.96
C GLN A 607 -85.12 4.76 58.49
N LEU A 608 -84.03 4.76 59.26
CA LEU A 608 -84.11 4.85 60.73
C LEU A 608 -84.77 6.15 61.20
N LYS A 609 -84.44 7.31 60.62
CA LYS A 609 -85.12 8.59 60.92
C LYS A 609 -86.63 8.48 60.65
N ASN A 610 -87.01 7.96 59.47
CA ASN A 610 -88.40 7.82 59.07
C ASN A 610 -89.19 6.85 59.97
N ILE A 611 -88.56 5.74 60.41
CA ILE A 611 -89.14 4.81 61.37
C ILE A 611 -89.34 5.48 62.74
N VAL A 612 -88.38 6.27 63.22
CA VAL A 612 -88.50 7.03 64.49
C VAL A 612 -89.64 8.06 64.42
N VAL A 613 -89.80 8.75 63.28
CA VAL A 613 -90.91 9.69 63.04
C VAL A 613 -92.25 8.94 62.97
N LEU A 614 -92.34 7.82 62.25
CA LEU A 614 -93.57 7.02 62.20
C LEU A 614 -93.95 6.47 63.59
N GLN A 615 -92.97 6.03 64.38
CA GLN A 615 -93.20 5.58 65.77
C GLN A 615 -93.69 6.71 66.68
N SER A 616 -93.18 7.94 66.55
CA SER A 616 -93.67 9.07 67.35
C SER A 616 -95.11 9.45 66.97
N VAL A 617 -95.44 9.47 65.67
CA VAL A 617 -96.80 9.70 65.18
C VAL A 617 -97.77 8.59 65.62
N MET A 618 -97.37 7.32 65.54
CA MET A 618 -98.18 6.18 66.00
C MET A 618 -98.44 6.22 67.51
N ARG A 619 -97.41 6.50 68.33
CA ARG A 619 -97.57 6.67 69.79
C ARG A 619 -98.56 7.79 70.12
N GLY A 620 -98.45 8.93 69.42
CA GLY A 620 -99.41 10.04 69.55
C GLY A 620 -100.82 9.69 69.06
N CYS A 621 -100.97 8.85 68.04
CA CYS A 621 -102.27 8.42 67.52
C CYS A 621 -102.97 7.44 68.46
N LEU A 622 -102.24 6.47 69.04
CA LEU A 622 -102.78 5.54 70.04
C LEU A 622 -103.27 6.26 71.30
N ALA A 623 -102.55 7.28 71.77
CA ALA A 623 -102.98 8.14 72.86
C ALA A 623 -104.33 8.83 72.55
N ARG A 624 -104.50 9.39 71.34
CA ARG A 624 -105.76 10.01 70.90
C ARG A 624 -106.90 9.00 70.70
N LYS A 625 -106.63 7.79 70.19
CA LYS A 625 -107.66 6.74 70.05
C LYS A 625 -108.18 6.27 71.41
N LYS A 626 -107.29 6.14 72.41
CA LYS A 626 -107.66 5.79 73.79
C LYS A 626 -108.54 6.88 74.44
N PHE A 627 -108.39 8.14 74.05
CA PHE A 627 -109.27 9.23 74.47
C PHE A 627 -110.66 9.15 73.82
N LYS A 628 -110.78 8.95 72.49
CA LYS A 628 -112.08 8.94 71.81
C LYS A 628 -113.00 7.77 72.25
N CYS A 629 -112.42 6.60 72.54
CA CYS A 629 -113.20 5.43 72.97
C CYS A 629 -114.02 5.71 74.25
N LEU A 630 -113.50 6.56 75.14
CA LEU A 630 -114.15 6.99 76.40
C LEU A 630 -115.28 8.01 76.20
N GLN A 631 -115.55 8.43 74.95
CA GLN A 631 -116.58 9.39 74.59
C GLN A 631 -117.82 8.70 74.01
N GLU A 632 -117.63 7.76 73.08
CA GLU A 632 -118.72 7.11 72.33
C GLU A 632 -119.62 6.22 73.22
N GLU A 633 -119.09 5.66 74.32
CA GLU A 633 -119.88 4.92 75.32
C GLU A 633 -121.00 5.74 76.00
N LYS A 634 -120.94 7.08 75.94
CA LYS A 634 -121.93 7.95 76.57
C LYS A 634 -123.20 8.15 75.74
N GLU A 635 -123.13 7.97 74.42
CA GLU A 635 -124.17 8.47 73.50
C GLU A 635 -125.25 7.41 73.17
N SER A 636 -124.91 6.12 73.23
CA SER A 636 -125.77 4.99 72.80
C SER A 636 -127.03 4.71 73.65
N LYS A 637 -127.38 5.55 74.64
CA LYS A 637 -128.46 5.27 75.63
C LYS A 637 -129.83 5.88 75.31
N VAL A 638 -129.99 6.63 74.21
CA VAL A 638 -131.10 7.61 74.08
C VAL A 638 -132.24 7.20 73.11
N ILE A 639 -132.01 6.33 72.12
CA ILE A 639 -132.81 6.31 70.87
C ILE A 639 -133.95 5.25 70.83
N ASN A 640 -134.11 4.42 71.87
CA ASN A 640 -134.84 3.14 71.76
C ASN A 640 -136.39 3.19 71.90
N SER A 641 -137.11 4.06 71.17
CA SER A 641 -138.59 3.99 71.11
C SER A 641 -139.24 4.56 69.84
N LYS A 642 -140.33 3.91 69.40
CA LYS A 642 -141.12 4.13 68.14
C LYS A 642 -140.35 3.79 66.84
N VAL A 643 -140.94 3.10 65.85
CA VAL A 643 -142.28 2.46 65.76
C VAL A 643 -142.20 1.15 64.95
N ARG A 644 -143.23 0.32 65.05
CA ARG A 644 -143.31 -1.05 64.51
C ARG A 644 -144.58 -1.22 63.65
N ARG A 645 -144.61 -2.27 62.80
CA ARG A 645 -145.69 -2.72 61.90
C ARG A 645 -145.71 -2.05 60.52
N ASP A 646 -146.04 -2.72 59.40
CA ASP A 646 -146.27 -4.15 59.06
C ASP A 646 -146.44 -4.23 57.51
N VAL A 647 -146.40 -5.34 56.74
CA VAL A 647 -146.12 -6.80 56.90
C VAL A 647 -145.64 -7.29 55.50
N ARG A 648 -144.91 -8.39 55.24
CA ARG A 648 -144.51 -9.61 55.98
C ARG A 648 -143.10 -10.05 55.53
N ASN A 649 -142.54 -11.08 56.17
CA ASN A 649 -141.42 -11.89 55.64
C ASN A 649 -141.54 -13.34 56.20
N ASN A 650 -140.69 -14.28 55.76
CA ASN A 650 -140.63 -15.75 56.02
C ASN A 650 -141.19 -16.63 54.88
N ILE A 651 -140.60 -17.78 54.50
CA ILE A 651 -139.55 -18.68 55.09
C ILE A 651 -138.86 -19.41 53.90
N SER A 652 -137.60 -19.88 53.86
CA SER A 652 -136.46 -19.90 54.80
C SER A 652 -135.12 -20.37 54.13
N GLN A 653 -133.96 -20.06 54.77
CA GLN A 653 -132.62 -20.67 54.57
C GLN A 653 -131.93 -20.44 53.19
N VAL A 654 -130.59 -20.48 52.99
CA VAL A 654 -129.42 -20.89 53.83
C VAL A 654 -128.33 -19.77 53.81
N ARG A 655 -127.44 -19.77 54.82
CA ARG A 655 -126.14 -19.05 55.02
C ARG A 655 -125.52 -18.26 53.84
N LEU A 656 -124.96 -17.08 54.16
CA LEU A 656 -124.03 -16.32 53.31
C LEU A 656 -122.79 -15.87 54.11
N CYS A 657 -121.58 -16.07 53.58
CA CYS A 657 -120.32 -15.52 54.11
C CYS A 657 -119.12 -15.70 53.14
N HIS A 658 -119.05 -14.96 52.01
CA HIS A 658 -117.74 -14.64 51.42
C HIS A 658 -117.71 -13.42 50.49
N GLU A 659 -116.56 -12.74 50.53
CA GLU A 659 -115.95 -11.82 49.54
C GLU A 659 -116.69 -10.57 49.02
N MET A 660 -115.90 -9.62 48.51
CA MET A 660 -116.29 -8.25 48.19
C MET A 660 -115.61 -7.74 46.91
N ASN A 661 -116.37 -7.03 46.07
CA ASN A 661 -115.98 -5.97 45.11
C ASN A 661 -114.94 -6.36 44.01
N GLY A 662 -114.97 -5.85 42.78
CA GLY A 662 -115.46 -4.56 42.27
C GLY A 662 -114.34 -3.50 42.32
N GLU A 663 -113.97 -2.77 41.26
CA GLU A 663 -114.51 -2.66 39.89
C GLU A 663 -113.50 -1.93 38.94
N TYR A 664 -113.53 -2.21 37.63
CA TYR A 664 -112.99 -1.37 36.52
C TYR A 664 -111.46 -0.97 36.54
N PRO A 665 -110.89 -0.22 35.56
CA PRO A 665 -110.37 -0.81 34.32
C PRO A 665 -108.98 -0.31 33.84
N ARG A 666 -108.30 -1.05 32.94
CA ARG A 666 -107.32 -0.52 31.95
C ARG A 666 -106.80 -1.56 30.93
N GLN A 667 -107.33 -1.52 29.71
CA GLN A 667 -106.64 -1.95 28.47
C GLN A 667 -106.37 -0.66 27.68
N PRO A 668 -105.10 -0.32 27.36
CA PRO A 668 -104.52 -0.86 26.12
C PRO A 668 -103.01 -1.20 26.18
N VAL A 669 -102.37 -1.19 27.36
CA VAL A 669 -100.89 -1.31 27.49
C VAL A 669 -100.37 -2.73 27.28
N VAL A 670 -101.17 -3.76 27.61
CA VAL A 670 -100.73 -5.17 27.61
C VAL A 670 -100.31 -5.63 26.21
N THR A 671 -101.14 -5.35 25.20
CA THR A 671 -100.89 -5.73 23.79
C THR A 671 -99.70 -5.00 23.16
N GLU A 672 -99.35 -3.79 23.63
CA GLU A 672 -98.11 -3.12 23.18
C GLU A 672 -96.87 -3.79 23.81
N LEU A 673 -96.95 -4.18 25.08
CA LEU A 673 -95.87 -4.90 25.77
C LEU A 673 -95.62 -6.28 25.15
N GLU A 674 -96.67 -7.06 24.88
CA GLU A 674 -96.59 -8.35 24.18
C GLU A 674 -95.94 -8.19 22.80
N GLY A 675 -96.40 -7.23 22.00
CA GLY A 675 -95.82 -6.92 20.69
C GLY A 675 -94.37 -6.42 20.71
N ARG A 676 -93.87 -5.93 21.86
CA ARG A 676 -92.47 -5.56 22.08
C ARG A 676 -91.63 -6.73 22.61
N VAL A 677 -92.21 -7.61 23.42
CA VAL A 677 -91.57 -8.85 23.90
C VAL A 677 -91.29 -9.78 22.71
N SER A 678 -92.29 -10.10 21.89
CA SER A 678 -92.08 -11.02 20.74
C SER A 678 -91.12 -10.47 19.68
N LYS A 679 -90.99 -9.14 19.56
CA LYS A 679 -89.94 -8.51 18.72
C LYS A 679 -88.55 -8.64 19.33
N ALA A 680 -88.41 -8.56 20.65
CA ALA A 680 -87.15 -8.79 21.33
C ALA A 680 -86.74 -10.29 21.29
N GLU A 681 -87.69 -11.20 21.43
CA GLU A 681 -87.48 -12.65 21.34
C GLU A 681 -87.06 -13.09 19.93
N ALA A 682 -87.66 -12.52 18.87
CA ALA A 682 -87.22 -12.75 17.49
C ALA A 682 -85.77 -12.27 17.28
N LEU A 683 -85.46 -11.02 17.66
CA LEU A 683 -84.10 -10.47 17.59
C LEU A 683 -83.08 -11.24 18.43
N LEU A 684 -83.50 -11.90 19.51
CA LEU A 684 -82.63 -12.77 20.30
C LEU A 684 -82.28 -14.04 19.52
N ARG A 685 -83.27 -14.72 18.92
CA ARG A 685 -83.03 -15.93 18.11
C ARG A 685 -82.13 -15.65 16.90
N ASP A 686 -82.38 -14.57 16.17
CA ASP A 686 -81.52 -14.14 15.04
C ASP A 686 -80.04 -14.01 15.49
N LYS A 687 -79.82 -13.51 16.72
CA LYS A 687 -78.47 -13.35 17.30
C LYS A 687 -77.91 -14.62 17.91
N GLU A 688 -78.74 -15.58 18.31
CA GLU A 688 -78.30 -16.92 18.72
C GLU A 688 -77.87 -17.77 17.50
N GLU A 689 -78.59 -17.67 16.38
CA GLU A 689 -78.23 -18.29 15.10
C GLU A 689 -76.93 -17.68 14.52
N GLU A 690 -76.78 -16.35 14.55
CA GLU A 690 -75.52 -15.69 14.16
C GLU A 690 -74.34 -16.11 15.06
N ASN A 691 -74.56 -16.26 16.36
CA ASN A 691 -73.54 -16.80 17.28
C ASN A 691 -73.22 -18.28 17.01
N ALA A 692 -74.20 -19.10 16.61
CA ALA A 692 -73.98 -20.49 16.24
C ALA A 692 -73.10 -20.60 14.98
N MET A 693 -73.42 -19.81 13.94
CA MET A 693 -72.59 -19.73 12.71
C MET A 693 -71.18 -19.22 13.00
N LEU A 694 -71.01 -18.20 13.84
CA LEU A 694 -69.68 -17.69 14.21
C LEU A 694 -68.84 -18.69 15.01
N LYS A 695 -69.46 -19.49 15.89
CA LYS A 695 -68.78 -20.61 16.58
C LYS A 695 -68.34 -21.69 15.59
N GLN A 696 -69.21 -22.07 14.65
CA GLN A 696 -68.90 -23.06 13.63
C GLN A 696 -67.76 -22.59 12.69
N GLN A 697 -67.69 -21.28 12.38
CA GLN A 697 -66.56 -20.71 11.65
C GLN A 697 -65.25 -20.75 12.46
N LEU A 698 -65.29 -20.41 13.76
CA LEU A 698 -64.12 -20.52 14.64
C LEU A 698 -63.57 -21.95 14.70
N GLU A 699 -64.45 -22.94 14.89
CA GLU A 699 -64.08 -24.37 14.90
C GLU A 699 -63.47 -24.81 13.55
N GLN A 700 -63.99 -24.33 12.41
CA GLN A 700 -63.37 -24.57 11.11
C GLN A 700 -61.98 -23.91 10.97
N TYR A 701 -61.74 -22.77 11.61
CA TYR A 701 -60.42 -22.12 11.61
C TYR A 701 -59.43 -22.82 12.53
N GLU A 702 -59.85 -23.28 13.72
CA GLU A 702 -58.98 -24.05 14.63
C GLU A 702 -58.60 -25.42 14.05
N ASN A 703 -59.54 -26.12 13.41
CA ASN A 703 -59.24 -27.38 12.71
C ASN A 703 -58.23 -27.17 11.56
N LYS A 704 -58.41 -26.12 10.73
CA LYS A 704 -57.44 -25.76 9.69
C LYS A 704 -56.07 -25.36 10.28
N TRP A 705 -56.05 -24.67 11.41
CA TRP A 705 -54.79 -24.32 12.10
C TRP A 705 -54.05 -25.56 12.61
N SER A 706 -54.77 -26.51 13.22
CA SER A 706 -54.23 -27.81 13.65
C SER A 706 -53.65 -28.63 12.48
N GLU A 707 -54.33 -28.64 11.33
CA GLU A 707 -53.78 -29.21 10.09
C GLU A 707 -52.48 -28.53 9.64
N TYR A 708 -52.39 -27.20 9.68
CA TYR A 708 -51.16 -26.50 9.32
C TYR A 708 -50.03 -26.75 10.32
N GLU A 709 -50.32 -26.81 11.62
CA GLU A 709 -49.32 -27.08 12.65
C GLU A 709 -48.75 -28.51 12.57
N THR A 710 -49.61 -29.50 12.33
CA THR A 710 -49.17 -30.89 12.11
C THR A 710 -48.35 -31.03 10.83
N LYS A 711 -48.78 -30.42 9.71
CA LYS A 711 -48.00 -30.37 8.46
C LYS A 711 -46.64 -29.68 8.64
N MET A 712 -46.58 -28.61 9.46
CA MET A 712 -45.34 -27.92 9.78
C MET A 712 -44.37 -28.81 10.59
N LYS A 713 -44.87 -29.53 11.62
CA LYS A 713 -44.06 -30.43 12.44
C LYS A 713 -43.46 -31.58 11.63
N VAL A 714 -44.27 -32.22 10.77
CA VAL A 714 -43.79 -33.29 9.87
C VAL A 714 -42.69 -32.77 8.92
N MET A 715 -42.85 -31.56 8.38
CA MET A 715 -41.84 -30.94 7.53
C MET A 715 -40.55 -30.57 8.30
N GLU A 716 -40.67 -30.10 9.55
CA GLU A 716 -39.52 -29.80 10.41
C GLU A 716 -38.73 -31.08 10.78
N GLU A 717 -39.42 -32.18 11.07
CA GLU A 717 -38.79 -33.49 11.30
C GLU A 717 -38.08 -34.03 10.06
N ALA A 718 -38.69 -33.91 8.88
CA ALA A 718 -38.06 -34.29 7.62
C ALA A 718 -36.78 -33.47 7.36
N TRP A 719 -36.82 -32.16 7.66
CA TRP A 719 -35.65 -31.28 7.50
C TRP A 719 -34.55 -31.59 8.53
N LYS A 720 -34.90 -31.90 9.78
CA LYS A 720 -33.96 -32.39 10.80
C LYS A 720 -33.29 -33.70 10.38
N LYS A 721 -34.04 -34.66 9.82
CA LYS A 721 -33.52 -35.95 9.31
C LYS A 721 -32.58 -35.76 8.13
N GLN A 722 -32.86 -34.83 7.21
CA GLN A 722 -31.89 -34.49 6.15
C GLN A 722 -30.65 -33.77 6.68
N LEU A 723 -30.78 -32.87 7.66
CA LEU A 723 -29.65 -32.17 8.25
C LEU A 723 -28.70 -33.13 9.00
N SER A 724 -29.22 -34.10 9.75
CA SER A 724 -28.39 -35.11 10.42
C SER A 724 -27.74 -36.08 9.43
N SER A 725 -28.44 -36.46 8.35
CA SER A 725 -27.86 -37.24 7.25
C SER A 725 -26.68 -36.51 6.58
N LEU A 726 -26.83 -35.21 6.28
CA LEU A 726 -25.76 -34.38 5.73
C LEU A 726 -24.58 -34.18 6.70
N GLN A 727 -24.85 -34.12 8.00
CA GLN A 727 -23.78 -34.08 9.02
C GLN A 727 -23.02 -35.41 9.08
N LEU A 728 -23.72 -36.55 9.03
CA LEU A 728 -23.10 -37.88 8.98
C LEU A 728 -22.25 -38.07 7.71
N SER A 729 -22.74 -37.66 6.53
CA SER A 729 -21.94 -37.72 5.29
C SER A 729 -20.72 -36.80 5.33
N LEU A 730 -20.82 -35.64 5.97
CA LEU A 730 -19.71 -34.70 6.14
C LEU A 730 -18.67 -35.21 7.15
N VAL A 731 -19.07 -35.94 8.18
CA VAL A 731 -18.16 -36.65 9.09
C VAL A 731 -17.48 -37.82 8.38
N ALA A 732 -18.21 -38.60 7.57
CA ALA A 732 -17.65 -39.69 6.77
C ALA A 732 -16.59 -39.18 5.76
N ALA A 733 -16.89 -38.12 5.01
CA ALA A 733 -15.96 -37.51 4.06
C ALA A 733 -14.72 -36.90 4.73
N LYS A 734 -14.84 -36.38 5.96
CA LYS A 734 -13.66 -35.99 6.77
C LYS A 734 -12.82 -37.19 7.21
N LYS A 735 -13.45 -38.35 7.44
CA LYS A 735 -12.76 -39.57 7.86
C LYS A 735 -12.00 -40.24 6.71
N SER A 736 -12.51 -40.16 5.47
CA SER A 736 -11.75 -40.60 4.28
C SER A 736 -10.57 -39.66 3.98
N LEU A 737 -10.80 -38.33 4.00
CA LEU A 737 -9.71 -37.35 3.85
C LEU A 737 -8.59 -37.56 4.88
N ALA A 738 -8.93 -37.88 6.12
CA ALA A 738 -7.94 -38.18 7.16
C ALA A 738 -7.17 -39.50 6.91
N ALA A 739 -7.76 -40.47 6.21
CA ALA A 739 -7.09 -41.73 5.85
C ALA A 739 -6.09 -41.52 4.69
N ASP A 740 -6.49 -40.78 3.66
CA ASP A 740 -5.60 -40.43 2.52
C ASP A 740 -4.36 -39.65 3.01
N ASP A 741 -4.54 -38.78 4.01
CA ASP A 741 -3.48 -37.99 4.66
C ASP A 741 -2.49 -38.85 5.47
N MET A 742 -2.87 -40.07 5.86
CA MET A 742 -1.96 -41.04 6.50
C MET A 742 -1.23 -41.90 5.47
N VAL A 743 -1.93 -42.38 4.43
CA VAL A 743 -1.32 -43.12 3.31
C VAL A 743 -0.24 -42.26 2.62
N THR A 744 -0.52 -40.97 2.42
CA THR A 744 0.42 -40.04 1.78
C THR A 744 1.68 -39.77 2.63
N ARG A 745 1.61 -39.91 3.96
CA ARG A 745 2.79 -39.78 4.85
C ARG A 745 3.66 -41.04 4.90
N ALA A 746 3.09 -42.22 4.68
CA ALA A 746 3.84 -43.48 4.72
C ALA A 746 4.88 -43.65 3.60
N ALA A 747 4.78 -42.87 2.52
CA ALA A 747 5.56 -43.08 1.30
C ALA A 747 6.94 -42.37 1.24
N ARG A 748 7.32 -41.55 2.25
CA ARG A 748 8.57 -40.74 2.20
C ARG A 748 9.25 -40.51 3.56
N THR A 749 9.70 -41.58 4.21
CA THR A 749 10.88 -41.53 5.10
C THR A 749 11.68 -42.80 4.92
N ASP A 750 12.76 -42.71 4.16
CA ASP A 750 13.83 -43.71 4.10
C ASP A 750 15.18 -42.97 4.12
N THR A 751 16.25 -43.65 4.53
CA THR A 751 17.62 -43.12 4.73
C THR A 751 17.82 -41.95 5.73
N THR A 752 17.78 -42.31 7.01
CA THR A 752 18.66 -41.79 8.10
C THR A 752 20.15 -42.15 7.82
N PRO A 753 21.18 -41.81 8.66
CA PRO A 753 21.19 -41.27 10.05
C PRO A 753 22.13 -40.03 10.21
N THR A 754 22.62 -39.52 11.35
CA THR A 754 22.58 -39.80 12.83
C THR A 754 22.78 -38.41 13.55
N HIS A 755 22.92 -38.15 14.86
CA HIS A 755 23.10 -38.90 16.13
C HIS A 755 22.59 -38.04 17.32
N ALA A 756 22.73 -38.56 18.54
CA ALA A 756 22.79 -37.88 19.85
C ALA A 756 21.46 -37.60 20.60
N GLN A 757 21.41 -38.09 21.85
CA GLN A 757 20.29 -38.02 22.79
C GLN A 757 20.49 -36.90 23.83
N TYR A 758 19.43 -36.54 24.55
CA TYR A 758 19.34 -36.78 26.01
C TYR A 758 17.87 -36.72 26.50
N ASP A 759 17.62 -37.14 27.73
CA ASP A 759 16.37 -37.81 28.17
C ASP A 759 15.34 -36.96 28.98
N SER A 760 14.38 -37.69 29.60
CA SER A 760 13.55 -37.35 30.79
C SER A 760 12.21 -36.62 30.46
N GLU A 761 11.02 -37.24 30.57
CA GLU A 761 10.24 -37.70 31.77
C GLU A 761 9.12 -36.68 32.15
N ASP A 762 7.94 -37.03 32.71
CA ASP A 762 7.22 -38.32 32.84
C ASP A 762 5.72 -38.07 33.20
N THR A 763 4.98 -39.14 33.53
CA THR A 763 3.72 -39.27 34.29
C THR A 763 2.39 -39.42 33.53
N MET A 764 1.52 -40.26 34.10
CA MET A 764 0.32 -40.85 33.50
C MET A 764 -0.94 -40.70 34.40
N SER A 765 -2.09 -41.12 33.84
CA SER A 765 -3.28 -41.65 34.54
C SER A 765 -4.29 -40.62 35.13
N THR A 766 -5.60 -40.90 35.25
CA THR A 766 -6.41 -42.13 35.00
C THR A 766 -7.83 -41.76 34.46
N GLY A 767 -8.69 -42.72 34.11
CA GLY A 767 -10.12 -42.51 33.80
C GLY A 767 -11.04 -42.33 35.05
N THR A 768 -12.36 -42.49 35.00
CA THR A 768 -13.27 -43.03 33.94
C THR A 768 -14.75 -42.63 34.20
N HIS A 769 -15.63 -42.85 33.21
CA HIS A 769 -17.11 -42.97 33.27
C HIS A 769 -18.05 -41.73 33.34
N THR A 770 -19.11 -41.81 32.53
CA THR A 770 -20.39 -41.07 32.55
C THR A 770 -21.51 -41.98 33.09
N PRO A 771 -22.66 -41.45 33.59
CA PRO A 771 -23.85 -41.38 32.71
C PRO A 771 -24.76 -40.14 32.92
N GLU A 772 -25.95 -40.19 32.30
CA GLU A 772 -26.92 -39.16 31.94
C GLU A 772 -27.60 -38.33 33.06
N GLY A 773 -28.18 -37.17 32.69
CA GLY A 773 -29.10 -36.36 33.50
C GLY A 773 -29.54 -35.06 32.78
N THR A 774 -30.80 -34.63 32.94
CA THR A 774 -31.44 -33.59 32.09
C THR A 774 -32.05 -32.42 32.88
N GLU A 775 -32.17 -31.25 32.23
CA GLU A 775 -33.01 -30.07 32.54
C GLU A 775 -32.56 -28.98 33.57
N LEU A 776 -32.26 -27.80 33.00
CA LEU A 776 -32.80 -26.46 33.36
C LEU A 776 -32.94 -26.01 34.83
N LYS A 777 -32.14 -24.99 35.25
CA LYS A 777 -32.67 -23.65 35.64
C LYS A 777 -31.61 -22.54 35.84
N TYR A 778 -32.11 -21.32 36.09
CA TYR A 778 -31.48 -20.00 35.97
C TYR A 778 -30.67 -19.51 37.19
N GLN A 779 -29.67 -18.64 36.91
CA GLN A 779 -29.16 -17.52 37.75
C GLN A 779 -28.39 -17.88 39.05
N ASN A 780 -27.43 -17.06 39.55
CA ASN A 780 -26.98 -15.71 39.17
C ASN A 780 -25.49 -15.43 39.54
N HIS A 781 -24.95 -14.28 39.12
CA HIS A 781 -23.80 -13.47 39.63
C HIS A 781 -22.92 -13.99 40.80
N ASN A 782 -21.59 -13.76 40.88
CA ASN A 782 -20.75 -12.67 40.32
C ASN A 782 -19.24 -13.06 40.16
N PRO A 783 -18.23 -12.18 39.92
CA PRO A 783 -17.11 -12.52 39.00
C PRO A 783 -15.70 -12.54 39.59
N GLU A 784 -14.74 -13.02 38.78
CA GLU A 784 -13.30 -12.79 38.94
C GLU A 784 -12.60 -12.42 37.60
N PRO A 785 -11.31 -12.03 37.57
CA PRO A 785 -10.90 -10.78 36.92
C PRO A 785 -10.47 -10.89 35.45
N ARG A 786 -10.64 -9.78 34.72
CA ARG A 786 -10.10 -9.61 33.35
C ARG A 786 -8.87 -8.70 33.35
N LEU A 787 -7.77 -9.22 32.78
CA LEU A 787 -6.57 -8.46 32.43
C LEU A 787 -6.87 -7.42 31.31
N ALA A 788 -6.06 -6.35 31.28
CA ALA A 788 -6.38 -5.14 30.52
C ALA A 788 -5.72 -5.08 29.13
N THR A 789 -6.48 -5.40 28.08
CA THR A 789 -6.06 -5.21 26.66
C THR A 789 -7.07 -4.44 25.80
N GLY A 790 -8.36 -4.34 26.17
CA GLY A 790 -9.42 -3.84 25.30
C GLY A 790 -9.44 -2.34 24.93
N ASN A 791 -8.39 -1.57 25.25
CA ASN A 791 -8.33 -0.11 25.05
C ASN A 791 -7.36 0.34 23.92
N SER A 792 -6.59 -0.56 23.31
CA SER A 792 -5.84 -0.29 22.07
C SER A 792 -6.73 -0.41 20.84
N ASP A 793 -7.41 -1.55 20.72
CA ASP A 793 -8.07 -1.99 19.48
C ASP A 793 -9.21 -1.03 19.11
N ARG A 794 -10.00 -0.61 20.11
CA ARG A 794 -11.05 0.42 19.95
C ARG A 794 -10.54 1.77 19.41
N ARG A 795 -9.26 2.12 19.59
CA ARG A 795 -8.66 3.33 18.98
C ARG A 795 -8.36 3.10 17.50
N ILE A 796 -7.86 1.90 17.17
CA ILE A 796 -7.48 1.47 15.83
C ILE A 796 -8.73 1.28 14.96
N ASP A 797 -9.75 0.56 15.46
CA ASP A 797 -11.01 0.29 14.75
C ASP A 797 -11.75 1.57 14.37
N ALA A 798 -11.83 2.55 15.28
CA ALA A 798 -12.52 3.81 15.04
C ALA A 798 -11.85 4.67 13.95
N VAL A 799 -10.52 4.61 13.84
CA VAL A 799 -9.76 5.29 12.79
C VAL A 799 -9.88 4.53 11.47
N ASN A 800 -9.75 3.20 11.50
CA ASN A 800 -9.89 2.33 10.32
C ASN A 800 -11.28 2.44 9.68
N HIS A 801 -12.34 2.55 10.49
CA HIS A 801 -13.70 2.75 9.98
C HIS A 801 -13.85 4.07 9.21
N LEU A 802 -13.35 5.19 9.75
CA LEU A 802 -13.42 6.49 9.06
C LEU A 802 -12.54 6.51 7.80
N ALA A 803 -11.35 5.91 7.85
CA ALA A 803 -10.48 5.78 6.68
C ALA A 803 -11.14 4.96 5.55
N LYS A 804 -11.82 3.86 5.90
CA LYS A 804 -12.58 3.06 4.93
C LYS A 804 -13.77 3.84 4.36
N GLU A 805 -14.58 4.49 5.21
CA GLU A 805 -15.72 5.28 4.76
C GLU A 805 -15.30 6.41 3.81
N PHE A 806 -14.15 7.04 4.06
CA PHE A 806 -13.58 8.05 3.16
C PHE A 806 -13.25 7.49 1.78
N GLU A 807 -12.62 6.31 1.72
CA GLU A 807 -12.26 5.65 0.46
C GLU A 807 -13.51 5.19 -0.32
N ASP A 808 -14.43 4.49 0.35
CA ASP A 808 -15.71 4.04 -0.21
C ASP A 808 -16.53 5.23 -0.76
N ARG A 809 -16.54 6.36 -0.04
CA ARG A 809 -17.24 7.58 -0.48
C ARG A 809 -16.50 8.34 -1.59
N ARG A 810 -15.17 8.36 -1.59
CA ARG A 810 -14.40 9.01 -2.68
C ARG A 810 -14.68 8.32 -4.00
N GLN A 811 -14.65 6.99 -4.03
CA GLN A 811 -14.93 6.22 -5.25
C GLN A 811 -16.31 6.54 -5.82
N VAL A 812 -17.35 6.64 -4.98
CA VAL A 812 -18.71 7.01 -5.44
C VAL A 812 -18.76 8.42 -6.04
N PHE A 813 -18.02 9.40 -5.48
CA PHE A 813 -17.96 10.75 -6.07
C PHE A 813 -17.14 10.80 -7.36
N ASP A 814 -16.07 10.00 -7.46
CA ASP A 814 -15.25 9.87 -8.68
C ASP A 814 -16.05 9.15 -9.80
N ASP A 815 -16.84 8.13 -9.46
CA ASP A 815 -17.71 7.37 -10.38
C ASP A 815 -18.88 8.25 -10.89
N ASP A 816 -19.60 8.95 -9.99
CA ASP A 816 -20.65 9.90 -10.36
C ASP A 816 -20.11 11.02 -11.29
N ALA A 817 -18.91 11.53 -11.01
CA ALA A 817 -18.26 12.53 -11.85
C ALA A 817 -17.86 11.96 -13.22
N GLY A 818 -17.31 10.75 -13.27
CA GLY A 818 -16.98 10.05 -14.51
C GLY A 818 -18.20 9.79 -15.39
N PHE A 819 -19.34 9.41 -14.79
CA PHE A 819 -20.61 9.25 -15.50
C PHE A 819 -21.08 10.56 -16.14
N LEU A 820 -21.04 11.68 -15.41
CA LEU A 820 -21.44 12.99 -15.96
C LEU A 820 -20.51 13.46 -17.08
N VAL A 821 -19.21 13.15 -17.02
CA VAL A 821 -18.28 13.40 -18.13
C VAL A 821 -18.63 12.55 -19.35
N ALA A 822 -18.97 11.26 -19.17
CA ALA A 822 -19.34 10.35 -20.25
C ALA A 822 -20.71 10.68 -20.91
N VAL A 823 -21.65 11.24 -20.15
CA VAL A 823 -22.89 11.81 -20.70
C VAL A 823 -22.59 13.11 -21.46
N LYS A 824 -21.79 14.02 -20.89
CA LYS A 824 -21.46 15.30 -21.53
C LYS A 824 -20.54 15.18 -22.76
N SER A 825 -19.79 14.09 -22.89
CA SER A 825 -19.01 13.74 -24.09
C SER A 825 -19.83 13.05 -25.19
N GLY A 826 -21.12 12.76 -24.95
CA GLY A 826 -21.98 12.03 -25.87
C GLY A 826 -21.71 10.52 -25.93
N GLN A 827 -20.84 9.98 -25.08
CA GLN A 827 -20.53 8.54 -25.03
C GLN A 827 -21.65 7.71 -24.39
N ILE A 828 -22.54 8.34 -23.61
CA ILE A 828 -23.73 7.72 -23.01
C ILE A 828 -24.94 8.61 -23.28
N GLY A 829 -25.90 8.12 -24.06
CA GLY A 829 -27.17 8.81 -24.30
C GLY A 829 -28.05 8.83 -23.05
N SER A 830 -28.42 10.02 -22.56
CA SER A 830 -29.39 10.20 -21.48
C SER A 830 -30.16 11.51 -21.62
N ASN A 831 -31.41 11.57 -21.13
CA ASN A 831 -32.23 12.78 -21.12
C ASN A 831 -31.94 13.73 -19.93
N MET A 832 -30.81 13.57 -19.22
CA MET A 832 -30.47 14.42 -18.06
C MET A 832 -29.57 15.59 -18.48
N ASN A 833 -29.81 16.79 -17.94
CA ASN A 833 -28.90 17.92 -18.08
C ASN A 833 -27.62 17.69 -17.24
N PRO A 834 -26.44 17.48 -17.85
CA PRO A 834 -25.23 17.15 -17.11
C PRO A 834 -24.75 18.28 -16.21
N ASP A 835 -25.02 19.55 -16.53
CA ASP A 835 -24.56 20.70 -15.74
C ASP A 835 -25.42 20.94 -14.48
N ASP A 836 -26.69 20.52 -14.48
CA ASP A 836 -27.53 20.54 -13.27
C ASP A 836 -27.24 19.36 -12.35
N GLU A 837 -26.98 18.17 -12.88
CA GLU A 837 -26.51 17.04 -12.08
C GLU A 837 -25.10 17.28 -11.52
N LEU A 838 -24.22 17.96 -12.26
CA LEU A 838 -22.92 18.41 -11.75
C LEU A 838 -23.06 19.42 -10.59
N ARG A 839 -24.12 20.26 -10.61
CA ARG A 839 -24.46 21.16 -9.51
C ARG A 839 -24.87 20.36 -8.26
N LYS A 840 -25.83 19.44 -8.41
CA LYS A 840 -26.29 18.54 -7.34
C LYS A 840 -25.16 17.66 -6.79
N LEU A 841 -24.23 17.21 -7.63
CA LEU A 841 -23.05 16.45 -7.22
C LEU A 841 -22.12 17.28 -6.33
N LYS A 842 -21.85 18.55 -6.71
CA LYS A 842 -21.06 19.49 -5.88
C LYS A 842 -21.74 19.76 -4.53
N ASP A 843 -23.05 19.92 -4.50
CA ASP A 843 -23.80 20.16 -3.26
C ASP A 843 -23.80 18.92 -2.34
N ARG A 844 -24.01 17.72 -2.90
CA ARG A 844 -23.85 16.43 -2.18
C ARG A 844 -22.43 16.30 -1.60
N PHE A 845 -21.40 16.62 -2.37
CA PHE A 845 -20.00 16.57 -1.93
C PHE A 845 -19.71 17.60 -0.83
N ALA A 846 -20.19 18.84 -0.96
CA ALA A 846 -20.01 19.88 0.05
C ALA A 846 -20.67 19.52 1.38
N THR A 847 -21.89 18.96 1.35
CA THR A 847 -22.60 18.49 2.54
C THR A 847 -21.88 17.32 3.20
N TRP A 848 -21.47 16.29 2.44
CA TRP A 848 -20.70 15.16 2.97
C TRP A 848 -19.35 15.60 3.56
N LYS A 849 -18.62 16.48 2.88
CA LYS A 849 -17.34 17.05 3.34
C LYS A 849 -17.49 17.84 4.65
N LYS A 850 -18.62 18.49 4.87
CA LYS A 850 -18.95 19.20 6.12
C LYS A 850 -19.18 18.21 7.27
N ASP A 851 -20.00 17.18 7.03
CA ASP A 851 -20.31 16.12 8.00
C ASP A 851 -19.06 15.30 8.39
N TYR A 852 -18.33 14.76 7.41
CA TYR A 852 -17.12 13.97 7.65
C TYR A 852 -16.06 14.78 8.42
N LYS A 853 -15.91 16.08 8.12
CA LYS A 853 -15.02 16.98 8.88
C LYS A 853 -15.50 17.24 10.32
N SER A 854 -16.79 17.08 10.62
CA SER A 854 -17.32 17.11 11.98
C SER A 854 -16.98 15.83 12.73
N ARG A 855 -17.29 14.66 12.14
CA ARG A 855 -17.02 13.34 12.75
C ARG A 855 -15.52 13.10 12.96
N LEU A 856 -14.66 13.55 12.05
CA LEU A 856 -13.20 13.48 12.21
C LEU A 856 -12.67 14.39 13.34
N LYS A 857 -13.30 15.54 13.62
CA LYS A 857 -13.00 16.35 14.81
C LYS A 857 -13.42 15.62 16.09
N GLU A 858 -14.61 15.01 16.10
CA GLU A 858 -15.13 14.28 17.26
C GLU A 858 -14.25 13.09 17.63
N THR A 859 -13.86 12.25 16.65
CA THR A 859 -12.92 11.15 16.88
C THR A 859 -11.56 11.65 17.37
N LYS A 860 -11.05 12.78 16.85
CA LYS A 860 -9.81 13.39 17.38
C LYS A 860 -9.95 13.81 18.85
N VAL A 861 -11.06 14.45 19.24
CA VAL A 861 -11.33 14.83 20.64
C VAL A 861 -11.45 13.59 21.55
N ASN A 862 -12.11 12.53 21.07
CA ASN A 862 -12.25 11.29 21.84
C ASN A 862 -10.92 10.55 22.02
N LEU A 863 -10.06 10.50 21.00
CA LEU A 863 -8.69 9.98 21.11
C LEU A 863 -7.84 10.80 22.11
N GLN A 864 -7.95 12.13 22.10
CA GLN A 864 -7.25 13.00 23.05
C GLN A 864 -7.73 12.82 24.50
N LYS A 865 -9.05 12.66 24.73
CA LYS A 865 -9.62 12.35 26.06
C LYS A 865 -9.09 11.03 26.62
N VAL A 866 -8.96 9.99 25.79
CA VAL A 866 -8.41 8.70 26.20
C VAL A 866 -6.92 8.81 26.55
N GLY A 867 -6.12 9.53 25.75
CA GLY A 867 -4.69 9.73 26.03
C GLY A 867 -4.41 10.41 27.39
N SER A 868 -5.22 11.39 27.78
CA SER A 868 -5.07 12.06 29.09
C SER A 868 -5.33 11.14 30.30
N HIS A 869 -6.08 10.05 30.12
CA HIS A 869 -6.34 9.08 31.19
C HIS A 869 -5.12 8.19 31.47
N ASP A 870 -4.33 7.86 30.45
CA ASP A 870 -3.13 7.02 30.56
C ASP A 870 -1.96 7.75 31.26
N GLU A 871 -1.88 9.09 31.16
CA GLU A 871 -0.91 9.87 31.95
C GLU A 871 -1.27 9.90 33.46
N LYS A 872 -2.56 10.05 33.79
CA LYS A 872 -3.02 10.12 35.18
C LYS A 872 -2.89 8.77 35.91
N SER A 873 -2.97 7.64 35.19
CA SER A 873 -2.64 6.33 35.76
C SER A 873 -1.13 6.17 35.99
N ARG A 874 -0.28 6.51 35.01
CA ARG A 874 1.18 6.49 35.15
C ARG A 874 1.68 7.33 36.33
N LYS A 875 1.19 8.56 36.51
CA LYS A 875 1.60 9.42 37.64
C LYS A 875 1.21 8.88 39.02
N ARG A 876 0.18 8.03 39.13
CA ARG A 876 -0.18 7.36 40.39
C ARG A 876 0.69 6.14 40.73
N TRP A 877 1.36 5.53 39.76
CA TRP A 877 2.15 4.31 39.99
C TRP A 877 3.52 4.61 40.61
N TRP A 878 4.19 5.69 40.16
CA TRP A 878 5.48 6.13 40.70
C TRP A 878 5.41 6.64 42.15
N GLY A 879 4.24 7.10 42.60
CA GLY A 879 4.04 7.60 43.98
C GLY A 879 3.94 6.54 45.08
N LYS A 880 4.11 5.24 44.76
CA LYS A 880 3.91 4.13 45.71
C LYS A 880 5.12 3.22 45.96
N LYS A 881 6.34 3.66 45.58
CA LYS A 881 7.58 2.91 45.81
C LYS A 881 8.61 3.65 46.69
N SER A 882 8.12 4.45 47.64
CA SER A 882 8.92 5.26 48.56
C SER A 882 8.37 5.27 50.00
N SER A 883 7.58 4.25 50.38
CA SER A 883 7.10 4.07 51.76
C SER A 883 6.67 2.62 51.98
N LYS A 884 7.33 1.97 52.95
CA LYS A 884 7.34 0.52 53.22
C LYS A 884 8.06 -0.30 52.14
#